data_AF-A0A7C3KBS5-F1
#
_entry.id   AF-A0A7C3KBS5-F1
#
_cell.length_a   1.000
_cell.length_b   1.000
_cell.length_c   1.000
_cell.angle_alpha   90.00
_cell.angle_beta   90.00
_cell.angle_gamma   90.00
#
_symmetry.space_group_name_H-M   'P 1'
#
loop_
_entity.id
_entity.type
_entity.pdbx_description
1 polymer ?
#
loop_
_entity_poly.entity_id
_entity_poly.type
_entity_poly.pdbx_seq_one_letter_code
_entity_poly.pdbx_strand_id
1 'polypeptide(L)'
;MTSTIRFLMCPPDHYDVDYVINPWMEGNIHKSSRDRAVEQWEKLHHVIKDRAIVDLVKPEIGVPDMVFTANAGLVLGDKVVLSRFFHKERQGEEPFFKQWFEQQGYTVFELPKDLPFEGAGDALFDREGRWLWAGYGFRSELDSHPLIAKWLDVEVLSLRLMDERFYHLDTCFCPLTNGYLLYYPPAFDAYSNRLIELRVPPSRRIAIDEEDAVNFACNAVNIEQVVIMNQASAALKERLNTVGFEVVETPLTEFLKAGGAAKCLTLRVTEPVRAEVHASAAVESRVVQMQGHLLDSGLINQALDLIVEMGGSFQVLNFNLGEQRQSTSSAEIKVTAPSHDSMEEIMAQLIDLGAVARPQEVCDINWEAVAIAGVAPDDFYVTTIYPTEVRVNCEWVPVQNQRMDAAIVVGSAPSGSTAECKLLRDLEVGDRVIVGVEGIRTVRKAESREQRNTQEFSFMGAGVSSERRVELVVEQIAWELRQIRDQGGKVAVVAGPVVIHTGGGEHLSKLIREGYVQALLGGNAIAVHDIEQSMMGTSLGVDMSRGVAVRGGHRHHLKVINTIRRYGSIASAVEQGVLTGGIFYECVKQQVPFALAGSIRDDGPLPDTQMDLLKAQQDYARLIQGADLILMLSSMLHSIGVGNMTPAGVKMVCVDINPAVVTKLSDRGSVESVGVVTDVGLFLSLLVRQLDKLTSPYLVAQVR
;
A
#
# COMPACT_ATOMS: atom_id res chain seq x y z
N MET A 1 -22.89 -18.44 -30.75
CA MET A 1 -21.73 -18.41 -31.65
C MET A 1 -20.63 -17.69 -30.89
N THR A 2 -19.60 -18.38 -30.42
CA THR A 2 -18.46 -17.74 -29.76
C THR A 2 -17.77 -16.85 -30.79
N SER A 3 -17.75 -15.54 -30.55
CA SER A 3 -17.08 -14.57 -31.40
C SER A 3 -15.59 -14.92 -31.49
N THR A 4 -15.05 -15.06 -32.69
CA THR A 4 -13.62 -15.30 -32.93
C THR A 4 -12.80 -14.17 -32.30
N ILE A 5 -11.82 -14.53 -31.46
CA ILE A 5 -10.93 -13.55 -30.81
C ILE A 5 -10.08 -12.88 -31.89
N ARG A 6 -9.91 -11.56 -31.75
CA ARG A 6 -9.18 -10.69 -32.67
C ARG A 6 -8.29 -9.73 -31.91
N PHE A 7 -7.04 -9.63 -32.36
CA PHE A 7 -6.04 -8.68 -31.88
C PHE A 7 -5.66 -7.69 -32.98
N LEU A 8 -5.32 -6.47 -32.57
CA LEU A 8 -4.59 -5.50 -33.38
C LEU A 8 -3.11 -5.57 -33.00
N MET A 9 -2.22 -5.55 -33.99
CA MET A 9 -0.77 -5.43 -33.82
C MET A 9 -0.20 -4.42 -34.83
N CYS A 10 1.04 -3.99 -34.65
CA CYS A 10 1.76 -3.10 -35.57
C CYS A 10 3.17 -3.66 -35.84
N PRO A 11 3.57 -3.87 -37.12
CA PRO A 11 4.90 -4.36 -37.46
C PRO A 11 6.04 -3.40 -37.06
N PRO A 12 7.23 -3.90 -36.68
CA PRO A 12 8.35 -3.08 -36.21
C PRO A 12 9.20 -2.46 -37.33
N ASP A 13 8.61 -2.13 -38.48
CA ASP A 13 9.32 -1.63 -39.68
C ASP A 13 10.12 -0.34 -39.40
N HIS A 14 9.61 0.48 -38.48
CA HIS A 14 10.20 1.74 -38.05
C HIS A 14 10.55 1.76 -36.56
N TYR A 15 10.59 0.60 -35.92
CA TYR A 15 10.95 0.48 -34.51
C TYR A 15 12.43 0.83 -34.26
N ASP A 16 12.65 1.62 -33.22
CA ASP A 16 13.93 1.87 -32.53
C ASP A 16 13.63 2.49 -31.15
N VAL A 17 14.64 2.60 -30.29
CA VAL A 17 14.57 3.42 -29.07
C VAL A 17 15.15 4.80 -29.40
N ASP A 18 14.29 5.76 -29.74
CA ASP A 18 14.69 7.10 -30.17
C ASP A 18 14.83 8.11 -29.00
N TYR A 19 14.21 7.80 -27.86
CA TYR A 19 14.08 8.69 -26.70
C TYR A 19 13.95 7.88 -25.41
N VAL A 20 13.86 8.57 -24.26
CA VAL A 20 13.65 7.96 -22.95
C VAL A 20 12.43 8.60 -22.29
N ILE A 21 11.38 7.81 -22.13
CA ILE A 21 10.13 8.20 -21.46
C ILE A 21 9.69 7.18 -20.39
N ASN A 22 10.56 6.21 -20.09
CA ASN A 22 10.41 5.26 -19.00
C ASN A 22 11.80 4.73 -18.58
N PRO A 23 11.94 4.13 -17.38
CA PRO A 23 13.23 3.66 -16.88
C PRO A 23 13.91 2.57 -17.73
N TRP A 24 13.16 1.79 -18.50
CA TRP A 24 13.72 0.70 -19.33
C TRP A 24 14.44 1.22 -20.56
N MET A 25 14.01 2.37 -21.09
CA MET A 25 14.67 3.03 -22.22
C MET A 25 16.02 3.66 -21.85
N GLU A 26 16.27 3.90 -20.56
CA GLU A 26 17.50 4.53 -20.09
C GLU A 26 18.73 3.73 -20.52
N GLY A 27 19.68 4.41 -21.17
CA GLY A 27 20.87 3.77 -21.73
C GLY A 27 20.63 2.84 -22.94
N ASN A 28 19.42 2.75 -23.49
CA ASN A 28 19.07 1.90 -24.63
C ASN A 28 18.85 2.65 -25.96
N ILE A 29 18.96 3.98 -25.98
CA ILE A 29 18.83 4.80 -27.20
C ILE A 29 19.72 4.27 -28.33
N HIS A 30 19.12 4.01 -29.50
CA HIS A 30 19.76 3.45 -30.70
C HIS A 30 20.53 2.13 -30.47
N LYS A 31 20.19 1.38 -29.42
CA LYS A 31 20.74 0.04 -29.16
C LYS A 31 19.77 -1.09 -29.54
N SER A 32 18.65 -0.76 -30.20
CA SER A 32 17.74 -1.76 -30.76
C SER A 32 18.35 -2.41 -32.00
N SER A 33 18.26 -3.73 -32.09
CA SER A 33 18.58 -4.46 -33.33
C SER A 33 17.28 -4.71 -34.08
N ARG A 34 17.05 -3.94 -35.15
CA ARG A 34 15.82 -4.06 -35.95
C ARG A 34 15.60 -5.47 -36.50
N ASP A 35 16.64 -6.12 -37.00
CA ASP A 35 16.53 -7.49 -37.53
C ASP A 35 16.04 -8.48 -36.45
N ARG A 36 16.59 -8.36 -35.22
CA ARG A 36 16.14 -9.16 -34.08
C ARG A 36 14.74 -8.78 -33.63
N ALA A 37 14.39 -7.49 -33.65
CA ALA A 37 13.05 -7.04 -33.31
C ALA A 37 11.99 -7.59 -34.28
N VAL A 38 12.27 -7.58 -35.58
CA VAL A 38 11.43 -8.22 -36.61
C VAL A 38 11.29 -9.71 -36.35
N GLU A 39 12.40 -10.43 -36.12
CA GLU A 39 12.36 -11.87 -35.84
C GLU A 39 11.51 -12.20 -34.59
N GLN A 40 11.70 -11.44 -33.52
CA GLN A 40 10.97 -11.62 -32.25
C GLN A 40 9.49 -11.30 -32.40
N TRP A 41 9.16 -10.21 -33.09
CA TRP A 41 7.78 -9.81 -33.36
C TRP A 41 7.07 -10.81 -34.27
N GLU A 42 7.72 -11.29 -35.33
CA GLU A 42 7.15 -12.28 -36.23
C GLU A 42 6.83 -13.58 -35.48
N LYS A 43 7.69 -14.03 -34.57
CA LYS A 43 7.41 -15.22 -33.74
C LYS A 43 6.15 -15.01 -32.88
N LEU A 44 6.03 -13.87 -32.19
CA LEU A 44 4.84 -13.55 -31.40
C LEU A 44 3.58 -13.51 -32.29
N HIS A 45 3.66 -12.81 -33.42
CA HIS A 45 2.58 -12.70 -34.40
C HIS A 45 2.12 -14.08 -34.90
N HIS A 46 3.05 -14.99 -35.23
CA HIS A 46 2.71 -16.36 -35.65
C HIS A 46 2.02 -17.14 -34.52
N VAL A 47 2.56 -17.10 -33.30
CA VAL A 47 1.99 -17.81 -32.14
C VAL A 47 0.55 -17.36 -31.86
N ILE A 48 0.26 -16.07 -31.99
CA ILE A 48 -1.09 -15.52 -31.81
C ILE A 48 -1.98 -15.87 -33.00
N LYS A 49 -1.49 -15.73 -34.23
CA LYS A 49 -2.24 -15.98 -35.46
C LYS A 49 -2.71 -17.44 -35.60
N ASP A 50 -1.97 -18.37 -35.02
CA ASP A 50 -2.38 -19.79 -34.95
C ASP A 50 -3.61 -20.01 -34.05
N ARG A 51 -3.96 -19.03 -33.20
CA ARG A 51 -5.00 -19.15 -32.16
C ARG A 51 -6.09 -18.08 -32.25
N ALA A 52 -5.84 -16.97 -32.93
CA ALA A 52 -6.73 -15.81 -33.03
C ALA A 52 -6.53 -15.07 -34.35
N ILE A 53 -7.47 -14.18 -34.69
CA ILE A 53 -7.33 -13.27 -35.83
C ILE A 53 -6.37 -12.14 -35.42
N VAL A 54 -5.47 -11.75 -36.31
CA VAL A 54 -4.57 -10.60 -36.11
C VAL A 54 -4.78 -9.61 -37.26
N ASP A 55 -5.26 -8.43 -36.91
CA ASP A 55 -5.30 -7.26 -37.79
C ASP A 55 -4.02 -6.43 -37.57
N LEU A 56 -3.57 -5.76 -38.62
CA LEU A 56 -2.37 -4.93 -38.58
C LEU A 56 -2.72 -3.46 -38.85
N VAL A 57 -2.19 -2.56 -38.03
CA VAL A 57 -2.10 -1.14 -38.40
C VAL A 57 -0.81 -0.92 -39.18
N LYS A 58 -0.85 0.02 -40.12
CA LYS A 58 0.32 0.38 -40.92
C LYS A 58 1.33 1.13 -40.02
N PRO A 59 2.62 0.71 -39.99
CA PRO A 59 3.63 1.44 -39.24
C PRO A 59 3.96 2.77 -39.92
N GLU A 60 4.31 3.78 -39.13
CA GLU A 60 4.60 5.14 -39.61
C GLU A 60 5.97 5.63 -39.11
N ILE A 61 6.64 6.44 -39.93
CA ILE A 61 7.99 6.94 -39.63
C ILE A 61 7.90 8.04 -38.56
N GLY A 62 8.81 7.99 -37.58
CA GLY A 62 8.92 8.99 -36.51
C GLY A 62 8.02 8.73 -35.29
N VAL A 63 7.29 7.61 -35.30
CA VAL A 63 6.50 7.10 -34.16
C VAL A 63 6.89 5.64 -33.87
N PRO A 64 8.13 5.39 -33.39
CA PRO A 64 8.66 4.03 -33.26
C PRO A 64 7.85 3.16 -32.29
N ASP A 65 7.23 3.76 -31.28
CA ASP A 65 6.43 3.09 -30.25
C ASP A 65 5.02 2.70 -30.73
N MET A 66 4.65 2.99 -31.99
CA MET A 66 3.38 2.57 -32.59
C MET A 66 3.23 1.03 -32.63
N VAL A 67 4.33 0.29 -32.47
CA VAL A 67 4.35 -1.17 -32.26
C VAL A 67 3.55 -1.58 -31.00
N PHE A 68 3.48 -0.72 -30.00
CA PHE A 68 2.80 -0.96 -28.72
C PHE A 68 1.31 -0.63 -28.80
N THR A 69 0.59 -1.43 -29.58
CA THR A 69 -0.83 -1.24 -29.87
C THR A 69 -1.74 -1.39 -28.65
N ALA A 70 -1.30 -1.99 -27.55
CA ALA A 70 -2.05 -1.99 -26.28
C ALA A 70 -2.40 -0.56 -25.84
N ASN A 71 -1.55 0.41 -26.15
CA ASN A 71 -1.77 1.80 -25.82
C ASN A 71 -2.54 2.58 -26.88
N ALA A 72 -3.10 1.94 -27.91
CA ALA A 72 -3.90 2.65 -28.93
C ALA A 72 -5.24 3.18 -28.36
N GLY A 73 -5.81 2.46 -27.41
CA GLY A 73 -7.08 2.78 -26.77
C GLY A 73 -7.62 1.60 -25.98
N LEU A 74 -8.85 1.74 -25.48
CA LEU A 74 -9.56 0.71 -24.72
C LEU A 74 -10.88 0.37 -25.42
N VAL A 75 -11.02 -0.88 -25.86
CA VAL A 75 -12.15 -1.35 -26.68
C VAL A 75 -13.12 -2.19 -25.84
N LEU A 76 -14.42 -1.87 -25.90
CA LEU A 76 -15.49 -2.72 -25.36
C LEU A 76 -16.71 -2.67 -26.28
N GLY A 77 -17.08 -3.82 -26.84
CA GLY A 77 -18.16 -3.89 -27.82
C GLY A 77 -17.83 -3.11 -29.10
N ASP A 78 -18.70 -2.17 -29.47
CA ASP A 78 -18.55 -1.27 -30.62
C ASP A 78 -17.95 0.09 -30.24
N LYS A 79 -17.51 0.27 -28.99
CA LYS A 79 -16.97 1.53 -28.47
C LYS A 79 -15.48 1.42 -28.21
N VAL A 80 -14.78 2.52 -28.39
CA VAL A 80 -13.38 2.68 -28.00
C VAL A 80 -13.14 4.02 -27.33
N VAL A 81 -12.44 4.01 -26.20
CA VAL A 81 -11.84 5.23 -25.64
C VAL A 81 -10.44 5.33 -26.22
N LEU A 82 -10.21 6.32 -27.07
CA LEU A 82 -8.90 6.56 -27.69
C LEU A 82 -7.92 6.99 -26.60
N SER A 83 -6.68 6.50 -26.70
CA SER A 83 -5.63 6.96 -25.81
C SER A 83 -5.28 8.42 -26.05
N ARG A 84 -4.86 9.06 -24.96
CA ARG A 84 -4.29 10.40 -24.93
C ARG A 84 -2.95 10.32 -24.21
N PHE A 85 -1.85 10.40 -24.95
CA PHE A 85 -0.54 10.09 -24.39
C PHE A 85 -0.01 11.20 -23.49
N PHE A 86 0.59 10.83 -22.36
CA PHE A 86 1.22 11.78 -21.45
C PHE A 86 2.44 12.44 -22.10
N HIS A 87 3.28 11.64 -22.75
CA HIS A 87 4.49 12.10 -23.42
C HIS A 87 4.22 12.55 -24.86
N LYS A 88 4.71 13.74 -25.21
CA LYS A 88 4.61 14.33 -26.56
C LYS A 88 5.22 13.42 -27.64
N GLU A 89 6.20 12.62 -27.26
CA GLU A 89 6.92 11.67 -28.13
C GLU A 89 5.96 10.63 -28.74
N ARG A 90 4.88 10.26 -28.03
CA ARG A 90 3.87 9.29 -28.49
C ARG A 90 2.56 9.91 -28.95
N GLN A 91 2.30 11.20 -28.67
CA GLN A 91 1.08 11.89 -29.12
C GLN A 91 0.92 11.91 -30.65
N GLY A 92 2.01 11.74 -31.40
CA GLY A 92 1.98 11.57 -32.87
C GLY A 92 1.28 10.29 -33.35
N GLU A 93 1.08 9.30 -32.46
CA GLU A 93 0.43 8.02 -32.77
C GLU A 93 -1.11 8.13 -32.79
N GLU A 94 -1.68 9.05 -31.99
CA GLU A 94 -3.12 9.18 -31.78
C GLU A 94 -3.94 9.28 -33.08
N PRO A 95 -3.54 10.08 -34.10
CA PRO A 95 -4.30 10.21 -35.33
C PRO A 95 -4.37 8.90 -36.12
N PHE A 96 -3.31 8.09 -36.10
CA PHE A 96 -3.24 6.84 -36.85
C PHE A 96 -4.10 5.76 -36.20
N PHE A 97 -4.07 5.66 -34.86
CA PHE A 97 -4.96 4.76 -34.13
C PHE A 97 -6.43 5.16 -34.28
N LYS A 98 -6.73 6.47 -34.16
CA LYS A 98 -8.08 6.99 -34.41
C LYS A 98 -8.60 6.60 -35.79
N GLN A 99 -7.79 6.86 -36.82
CA GLN A 99 -8.13 6.52 -38.20
C GLN A 99 -8.42 5.03 -38.37
N TRP A 100 -7.61 4.16 -37.75
CA TRP A 100 -7.83 2.72 -37.80
C TRP A 100 -9.17 2.33 -37.14
N PHE A 101 -9.45 2.84 -35.94
CA PHE A 101 -10.71 2.53 -35.23
C PHE A 101 -11.95 3.00 -35.99
N GLU A 102 -11.93 4.22 -36.55
CA GLU A 102 -13.04 4.75 -37.35
C GLU A 102 -13.27 3.91 -38.61
N GLN A 103 -12.21 3.47 -39.28
CA GLN A 103 -12.30 2.60 -40.47
C GLN A 103 -12.86 1.21 -40.16
N GLN A 104 -12.61 0.69 -38.96
CA GLN A 104 -13.18 -0.58 -38.48
C GLN A 104 -14.62 -0.42 -37.94
N GLY A 105 -15.16 0.80 -37.90
CA GLY A 105 -16.54 1.07 -37.51
C GLY A 105 -16.78 1.23 -36.02
N TYR A 106 -15.74 1.47 -35.21
CA TYR A 106 -15.90 1.76 -33.79
C TYR A 106 -16.42 3.18 -33.55
N THR A 107 -17.22 3.33 -32.50
CA THR A 107 -17.55 4.66 -31.93
C THR A 107 -16.39 5.13 -31.07
N VAL A 108 -15.66 6.13 -31.55
CA VAL A 108 -14.46 6.67 -30.87
C VAL A 108 -14.84 7.78 -29.90
N PHE A 109 -14.43 7.63 -28.63
CA PHE A 109 -14.50 8.66 -27.60
C PHE A 109 -13.11 9.23 -27.35
N GLU A 110 -13.01 10.56 -27.31
CA GLU A 110 -11.76 11.28 -27.04
C GLU A 110 -11.85 11.99 -25.68
N LEU A 111 -10.83 11.80 -24.85
CA LEU A 111 -10.66 12.52 -23.59
C LEU A 111 -10.32 14.00 -23.82
N PRO A 112 -10.54 14.87 -22.83
CA PRO A 112 -9.97 16.21 -22.83
C PRO A 112 -8.47 16.19 -23.15
N LYS A 113 -7.99 17.20 -23.88
CA LYS A 113 -6.63 17.21 -24.44
C LYS A 113 -5.50 17.05 -23.41
N ASP A 114 -5.73 17.55 -22.20
CA ASP A 114 -4.75 17.54 -21.11
C ASP A 114 -5.09 16.49 -20.03
N LEU A 115 -5.95 15.52 -20.36
CA LEU A 115 -6.31 14.41 -19.48
C LEU A 115 -5.79 13.08 -20.09
N PRO A 116 -4.56 12.67 -19.74
CA PRO A 116 -3.91 11.52 -20.33
C PRO A 116 -4.51 10.19 -19.85
N PHE A 117 -4.50 9.22 -20.76
CA PHE A 117 -4.96 7.84 -20.57
C PHE A 117 -4.32 6.98 -21.66
N GLU A 118 -3.66 5.89 -21.29
CA GLU A 118 -2.84 5.10 -22.23
C GLU A 118 -3.42 3.71 -22.53
N GLY A 119 -4.76 3.64 -22.63
CA GLY A 119 -5.49 2.55 -23.26
C GLY A 119 -5.46 1.23 -22.48
N ALA A 120 -5.47 0.12 -23.20
CA ALA A 120 -5.45 -1.22 -22.60
C ALA A 120 -4.11 -1.61 -21.96
N GLY A 121 -3.07 -0.78 -22.09
CA GLY A 121 -1.85 -0.89 -21.29
C GLY A 121 -2.09 -0.48 -19.83
N ASP A 122 -2.95 0.53 -19.60
CA ASP A 122 -3.31 1.00 -18.26
C ASP A 122 -4.69 0.54 -17.78
N ALA A 123 -5.52 -0.03 -18.65
CA ALA A 123 -6.84 -0.49 -18.27
C ALA A 123 -7.14 -1.90 -18.79
N LEU A 124 -7.32 -2.86 -17.88
CA LEU A 124 -7.44 -4.28 -18.18
C LEU A 124 -8.79 -4.83 -17.73
N PHE A 125 -9.55 -5.37 -18.67
CA PHE A 125 -10.80 -6.05 -18.35
C PHE A 125 -10.55 -7.31 -17.54
N ASP A 126 -11.38 -7.52 -16.52
CA ASP A 126 -11.60 -8.86 -16.00
C ASP A 126 -12.01 -9.79 -17.16
N ARG A 127 -11.38 -10.97 -17.26
CA ARG A 127 -11.59 -11.86 -18.43
C ARG A 127 -13.00 -12.42 -18.53
N GLU A 128 -13.74 -12.41 -17.42
CA GLU A 128 -15.17 -12.77 -17.41
C GLU A 128 -16.07 -11.59 -17.79
N GLY A 129 -15.53 -10.37 -17.91
CA GLY A 129 -16.25 -9.16 -18.30
C GLY A 129 -17.05 -8.52 -17.17
N ARG A 130 -16.65 -8.73 -15.90
CA ARG A 130 -17.38 -8.22 -14.74
C ARG A 130 -17.12 -6.74 -14.46
N TRP A 131 -15.87 -6.29 -14.65
CA TRP A 131 -15.41 -4.93 -14.39
C TRP A 131 -14.10 -4.65 -15.14
N LEU A 132 -13.66 -3.40 -15.09
CA LEU A 132 -12.40 -2.90 -15.63
C LEU A 132 -11.45 -2.53 -14.48
N TRP A 133 -10.22 -3.04 -14.52
CA TRP A 133 -9.13 -2.56 -13.67
C TRP A 133 -8.44 -1.41 -14.37
N ALA A 134 -8.29 -0.25 -13.73
CA ALA A 134 -7.66 0.94 -14.32
C ALA A 134 -6.51 1.45 -13.45
N GLY A 135 -5.31 1.47 -14.02
CA GLY A 135 -4.08 1.93 -13.41
C GLY A 135 -3.94 3.45 -13.50
N TYR A 136 -3.41 4.07 -12.44
CA TYR A 136 -3.00 5.48 -12.43
C TYR A 136 -1.72 5.66 -11.61
N GLY A 137 -1.02 6.79 -11.82
CA GLY A 137 0.16 7.16 -11.02
C GLY A 137 1.30 7.73 -11.86
N PHE A 138 1.57 7.12 -13.03
CA PHE A 138 2.67 7.55 -13.92
C PHE A 138 2.20 8.07 -15.28
N ARG A 139 1.19 7.43 -15.87
CA ARG A 139 0.76 7.70 -17.25
C ARG A 139 -0.69 8.16 -17.32
N SER A 140 -1.63 7.28 -17.01
CA SER A 140 -3.05 7.61 -16.97
C SER A 140 -3.42 8.41 -15.72
N GLU A 141 -4.24 9.43 -15.89
CA GLU A 141 -4.77 10.25 -14.79
C GLU A 141 -6.01 9.61 -14.16
N LEU A 142 -6.11 9.69 -12.83
CA LEU A 142 -7.25 9.16 -12.06
C LEU A 142 -8.59 9.77 -12.52
N ASP A 143 -8.56 11.03 -12.93
CA ASP A 143 -9.72 11.79 -13.45
C ASP A 143 -10.28 11.22 -14.78
N SER A 144 -9.54 10.36 -15.47
CA SER A 144 -10.02 9.70 -16.70
C SER A 144 -10.99 8.54 -16.40
N HIS A 145 -10.89 7.92 -15.23
CA HIS A 145 -11.63 6.69 -14.90
C HIS A 145 -13.16 6.86 -14.89
N PRO A 146 -13.74 7.95 -14.34
CA PRO A 146 -15.19 8.17 -14.42
C PRO A 146 -15.73 8.35 -15.84
N LEU A 147 -14.93 8.97 -16.73
CA LEU A 147 -15.30 9.13 -18.14
C LEU A 147 -15.30 7.78 -18.86
N ILE A 148 -14.29 6.94 -18.59
CA ILE A 148 -14.21 5.58 -19.12
C ILE A 148 -15.40 4.73 -18.65
N ALA A 149 -15.71 4.76 -17.34
CA ALA A 149 -16.86 4.06 -16.77
C ALA A 149 -18.16 4.44 -17.50
N LYS A 150 -18.37 5.74 -17.71
CA LYS A 150 -19.55 6.28 -18.39
C LYS A 150 -19.63 5.89 -19.87
N TRP A 151 -18.53 6.01 -20.62
CA TRP A 151 -18.56 5.78 -22.06
C TRP A 151 -18.66 4.30 -22.41
N LEU A 152 -17.91 3.45 -21.69
CA LEU A 152 -17.92 2.00 -21.91
C LEU A 152 -19.04 1.28 -21.17
N ASP A 153 -19.75 1.96 -20.26
CA ASP A 153 -20.82 1.40 -19.42
C ASP A 153 -20.35 0.21 -18.57
N VAL A 154 -19.26 0.41 -17.82
CA VAL A 154 -18.60 -0.65 -17.03
C VAL A 154 -18.23 -0.16 -15.63
N GLU A 155 -18.20 -1.07 -14.66
CA GLU A 155 -17.60 -0.81 -13.34
C GLU A 155 -16.09 -0.64 -13.49
N VAL A 156 -15.52 0.45 -12.96
CA VAL A 156 -14.08 0.74 -13.00
C VAL A 156 -13.48 0.72 -11.60
N LEU A 157 -12.43 -0.08 -11.42
CA LEU A 157 -11.67 -0.24 -10.19
C LEU A 157 -10.28 0.38 -10.35
N SER A 158 -10.03 1.47 -9.63
CA SER A 158 -8.77 2.23 -9.71
C SER A 158 -7.65 1.56 -8.89
N LEU A 159 -6.50 1.33 -9.52
CA LEU A 159 -5.29 0.79 -8.90
C LEU A 159 -4.13 1.79 -9.07
N ARG A 160 -3.47 2.14 -7.97
CA ARG A 160 -2.33 3.06 -7.97
C ARG A 160 -1.03 2.29 -8.20
N LEU A 161 -0.29 2.70 -9.22
CA LEU A 161 1.05 2.19 -9.54
C LEU A 161 2.10 2.99 -8.77
N MET A 162 3.05 2.29 -8.15
CA MET A 162 4.03 2.87 -7.22
C MET A 162 5.49 2.68 -7.63
N ASP A 163 5.76 1.77 -8.56
CA ASP A 163 7.10 1.47 -9.05
C ASP A 163 7.24 1.95 -10.50
N GLU A 164 8.14 2.89 -10.74
CA GLU A 164 8.37 3.49 -12.07
C GLU A 164 8.79 2.46 -13.13
N ARG A 165 9.34 1.31 -12.71
CA ARG A 165 9.65 0.19 -13.63
C ARG A 165 8.37 -0.43 -14.17
N PHE A 166 7.28 -0.39 -13.42
CA PHE A 166 5.97 -0.93 -13.79
C PHE A 166 4.98 0.20 -14.06
N TYR A 167 5.35 1.10 -14.98
CA TYR A 167 4.66 2.37 -15.24
C TYR A 167 3.29 2.22 -15.93
N HIS A 168 3.02 1.06 -16.52
CA HIS A 168 1.71 0.68 -17.05
C HIS A 168 1.14 -0.51 -16.28
N LEU A 169 -0.17 -0.55 -16.11
CA LEU A 169 -0.85 -1.63 -15.37
C LEU A 169 -0.52 -3.02 -15.94
N ASP A 170 -0.47 -3.17 -17.27
CA ASP A 170 -0.21 -4.43 -17.97
C ASP A 170 1.22 -4.97 -17.79
N THR A 171 2.14 -4.20 -17.22
CA THR A 171 3.51 -4.66 -16.92
C THR A 171 3.58 -5.44 -15.61
N CYS A 172 2.62 -5.25 -14.72
CA CYS A 172 2.57 -5.86 -13.39
C CYS A 172 1.24 -6.53 -13.04
N PHE A 173 0.24 -6.50 -13.93
CA PHE A 173 -1.11 -7.04 -13.70
C PHE A 173 -1.67 -7.70 -14.97
N CYS A 174 -2.22 -8.90 -14.84
CA CYS A 174 -2.75 -9.68 -15.95
C CYS A 174 -3.95 -10.54 -15.53
N PRO A 175 -5.18 -10.06 -15.78
CA PRO A 175 -6.37 -10.89 -15.65
C PRO A 175 -6.32 -12.06 -16.63
N LEU A 176 -6.58 -13.27 -16.11
CA LEU A 176 -6.57 -14.52 -16.87
C LEU A 176 -7.97 -15.14 -16.89
N THR A 177 -8.19 -16.04 -17.86
CA THR A 177 -9.44 -16.79 -18.01
C THR A 177 -9.78 -17.58 -16.73
N ASN A 178 -11.06 -17.86 -16.47
CA ASN A 178 -11.57 -18.51 -15.25
C ASN A 178 -11.31 -17.72 -13.95
N GLY A 179 -11.20 -16.39 -14.05
CA GLY A 179 -11.07 -15.49 -12.90
C GLY A 179 -9.72 -15.57 -12.18
N TYR A 180 -8.70 -16.16 -12.79
CA TYR A 180 -7.33 -16.11 -12.29
C TYR A 180 -6.72 -14.71 -12.50
N LEU A 181 -5.77 -14.34 -11.64
CA LEU A 181 -5.02 -13.10 -11.75
C LEU A 181 -3.53 -13.40 -11.57
N LEU A 182 -2.73 -13.03 -12.56
CA LEU A 182 -1.27 -12.99 -12.46
C LEU A 182 -0.86 -11.54 -12.17
N TYR A 183 -0.19 -11.28 -11.05
CA TYR A 183 0.18 -9.91 -10.68
C TYR A 183 1.42 -9.85 -9.78
N TYR A 184 2.07 -8.68 -9.74
CA TYR A 184 3.20 -8.38 -8.87
C TYR A 184 2.77 -7.41 -7.76
N PRO A 185 2.49 -7.88 -6.53
CA PRO A 185 1.94 -7.04 -5.45
C PRO A 185 2.75 -5.77 -5.11
N PRO A 186 4.10 -5.78 -5.09
CA PRO A 186 4.89 -4.60 -4.76
C PRO A 186 4.80 -3.43 -5.76
N ALA A 187 4.22 -3.63 -6.95
CA ALA A 187 3.95 -2.52 -7.88
C ALA A 187 2.80 -1.60 -7.44
N PHE A 188 2.05 -2.00 -6.40
CA PHE A 188 0.82 -1.34 -5.95
C PHE A 188 0.95 -0.82 -4.52
N ASP A 189 0.21 0.24 -4.18
CA ASP A 189 0.06 0.67 -2.79
C ASP A 189 -0.83 -0.28 -1.95
N ALA A 190 -0.88 -0.04 -0.64
CA ALA A 190 -1.66 -0.87 0.28
C ALA A 190 -3.17 -0.87 -0.05
N TYR A 191 -3.73 0.28 -0.43
CA TYR A 191 -5.14 0.40 -0.83
C TYR A 191 -5.44 -0.49 -2.05
N SER A 192 -4.61 -0.38 -3.09
CA SER A 192 -4.78 -1.10 -4.35
C SER A 192 -4.61 -2.61 -4.16
N ASN A 193 -3.63 -3.03 -3.36
CA ASN A 193 -3.49 -4.43 -2.97
C ASN A 193 -4.75 -4.92 -2.26
N ARG A 194 -5.23 -4.23 -1.22
CA ARG A 194 -6.46 -4.60 -0.51
C ARG A 194 -7.66 -4.73 -1.45
N LEU A 195 -7.82 -3.82 -2.41
CA LEU A 195 -8.88 -3.88 -3.41
C LEU A 195 -8.79 -5.16 -4.28
N ILE A 196 -7.57 -5.51 -4.72
CA ILE A 196 -7.32 -6.76 -5.46
C ILE A 196 -7.71 -7.98 -4.60
N GLU A 197 -7.31 -8.00 -3.33
CA GLU A 197 -7.57 -9.14 -2.43
C GLU A 197 -9.04 -9.32 -2.08
N LEU A 198 -9.80 -8.22 -2.00
CA LEU A 198 -11.25 -8.24 -1.78
C LEU A 198 -12.01 -8.78 -3.01
N ARG A 199 -11.51 -8.50 -4.22
CA ARG A 199 -12.18 -8.85 -5.48
C ARG A 199 -11.74 -10.21 -6.03
N VAL A 200 -10.51 -10.65 -5.75
CA VAL A 200 -9.93 -11.90 -6.26
C VAL A 200 -9.56 -12.84 -5.11
N PRO A 201 -10.21 -14.01 -4.99
CA PRO A 201 -9.97 -14.93 -3.89
C PRO A 201 -8.54 -15.49 -3.93
N PRO A 202 -7.95 -15.85 -2.76
CA PRO A 202 -6.56 -16.35 -2.68
C PRO A 202 -6.25 -17.50 -3.63
N SER A 203 -7.20 -18.43 -3.84
CA SER A 203 -7.04 -19.58 -4.73
C SER A 203 -6.94 -19.23 -6.22
N ARG A 204 -7.24 -17.99 -6.60
CA ARG A 204 -7.17 -17.46 -7.97
C ARG A 204 -6.05 -16.43 -8.15
N ARG A 205 -5.35 -16.06 -7.07
CA ARG A 205 -4.24 -15.11 -7.11
C ARG A 205 -2.92 -15.83 -7.34
N ILE A 206 -2.25 -15.48 -8.43
CA ILE A 206 -0.90 -15.92 -8.78
C ILE A 206 0.02 -14.71 -8.61
N ALA A 207 0.36 -14.40 -7.35
CA ALA A 207 1.36 -13.38 -7.05
C ALA A 207 2.75 -13.87 -7.52
N ILE A 208 3.47 -13.06 -8.28
CA ILE A 208 4.82 -13.39 -8.78
C ILE A 208 5.90 -12.71 -7.97
N ASP A 209 7.11 -13.28 -8.03
CA ASP A 209 8.32 -12.70 -7.45
C ASP A 209 8.95 -11.66 -8.39
N GLU A 210 9.84 -10.84 -7.85
CA GLU A 210 10.51 -9.78 -8.62
C GLU A 210 11.30 -10.34 -9.82
N GLU A 211 11.89 -11.54 -9.70
CA GLU A 211 12.61 -12.22 -10.78
C GLU A 211 11.75 -12.39 -12.05
N ASP A 212 10.50 -12.80 -11.89
CA ASP A 212 9.56 -12.95 -12.99
C ASP A 212 8.99 -11.59 -13.44
N ALA A 213 8.76 -10.68 -12.49
CA ALA A 213 8.20 -9.36 -12.76
C ALA A 213 9.10 -8.54 -13.69
N VAL A 214 10.40 -8.44 -13.41
CA VAL A 214 11.36 -7.68 -14.24
C VAL A 214 11.59 -8.31 -15.61
N ASN A 215 11.22 -9.57 -15.80
CA ASN A 215 11.22 -10.26 -17.10
C ASN A 215 9.90 -10.10 -17.87
N PHE A 216 9.00 -9.24 -17.37
CA PHE A 216 7.69 -8.93 -17.95
C PHE A 216 6.74 -10.15 -17.99
N ALA A 217 6.79 -11.01 -16.97
CA ALA A 217 5.89 -12.17 -16.89
C ALA A 217 4.40 -11.78 -16.81
N CYS A 218 4.06 -10.64 -16.18
CA CYS A 218 2.69 -10.10 -16.18
C CYS A 218 2.29 -9.51 -17.53
N ASN A 219 3.23 -9.11 -18.39
CA ASN A 219 2.94 -8.56 -19.70
C ASN A 219 2.64 -9.67 -20.73
N ALA A 220 1.64 -10.48 -20.41
CA ALA A 220 1.29 -11.69 -21.09
C ALA A 220 -0.04 -11.58 -21.86
N VAL A 221 -0.12 -12.29 -22.99
CA VAL A 221 -1.33 -12.41 -23.79
C VAL A 221 -2.05 -13.69 -23.39
N ASN A 222 -3.27 -13.58 -22.86
CA ASN A 222 -4.11 -14.73 -22.55
C ASN A 222 -5.14 -14.99 -23.66
N ILE A 223 -5.07 -16.18 -24.24
CA ILE A 223 -6.05 -16.71 -25.20
C ILE A 223 -6.55 -18.03 -24.64
N GLU A 224 -7.73 -17.98 -24.00
CA GLU A 224 -8.32 -19.14 -23.31
C GLU A 224 -7.35 -19.73 -22.27
N GLN A 225 -6.90 -20.98 -22.45
CA GLN A 225 -5.94 -21.65 -21.56
C GLN A 225 -4.48 -21.40 -21.93
N VAL A 226 -4.19 -20.63 -22.97
CA VAL A 226 -2.81 -20.32 -23.38
C VAL A 226 -2.40 -18.96 -22.83
N VAL A 227 -1.21 -18.89 -22.24
CA VAL A 227 -0.58 -17.64 -21.78
C VAL A 227 0.75 -17.47 -22.50
N ILE A 228 0.83 -16.45 -23.33
CA ILE A 228 2.01 -16.14 -24.15
C ILE A 228 2.78 -15.00 -23.50
N MET A 229 4.08 -15.18 -23.25
CA MET A 229 4.91 -14.20 -22.55
C MET A 229 6.37 -14.24 -23.03
N ASN A 230 7.18 -13.29 -22.57
CA ASN A 230 8.61 -13.23 -22.89
C ASN A 230 9.38 -14.41 -22.27
N GLN A 231 9.32 -14.52 -20.94
CA GLN A 231 10.03 -15.54 -20.17
C GLN A 231 9.33 -15.75 -18.82
N ALA A 232 9.36 -16.98 -18.32
CA ALA A 232 8.93 -17.33 -16.96
C ALA A 232 9.97 -18.24 -16.26
N SER A 233 10.05 -18.13 -14.95
CA SER A 233 10.77 -19.05 -14.09
C SER A 233 10.14 -20.45 -14.12
N ALA A 234 10.91 -21.46 -13.72
CA ALA A 234 10.39 -22.83 -13.60
C ALA A 234 9.24 -22.91 -12.59
N ALA A 235 9.34 -22.19 -11.49
CA ALA A 235 8.32 -22.12 -10.45
C ALA A 235 7.01 -21.49 -10.98
N LEU A 236 7.11 -20.40 -11.75
CA LEU A 236 5.94 -19.76 -12.34
C LEU A 236 5.25 -20.66 -13.37
N LYS A 237 6.02 -21.34 -14.23
CA LYS A 237 5.47 -22.31 -15.18
C LYS A 237 4.72 -23.43 -14.48
N GLU A 238 5.29 -24.00 -13.42
CA GLU A 238 4.65 -25.05 -12.64
C GLU A 238 3.32 -24.59 -12.03
N ARG A 239 3.29 -23.37 -11.45
CA ARG A 239 2.08 -22.79 -10.88
C ARG A 239 0.99 -22.56 -11.92
N LEU A 240 1.34 -22.03 -13.10
CA LEU A 240 0.39 -21.82 -14.21
C LEU A 240 -0.12 -23.15 -14.78
N ASN A 241 0.77 -24.12 -15.01
CA ASN A 241 0.41 -25.45 -15.50
C ASN A 241 -0.52 -26.20 -14.53
N THR A 242 -0.27 -26.08 -13.22
CA THR A 242 -1.07 -26.74 -12.16
C THR A 242 -2.52 -26.28 -12.18
N VAL A 243 -2.78 -25.02 -12.54
CA VAL A 243 -4.13 -24.47 -12.66
C VAL A 243 -4.70 -24.54 -14.07
N GLY A 244 -4.01 -25.23 -14.99
CA GLY A 244 -4.51 -25.59 -16.32
C GLY A 244 -4.15 -24.62 -17.45
N PHE A 245 -3.18 -23.71 -17.26
CA PHE A 245 -2.66 -22.88 -18.34
C PHE A 245 -1.48 -23.53 -19.04
N GLU A 246 -1.44 -23.45 -20.37
CA GLU A 246 -0.26 -23.73 -21.18
C GLU A 246 0.57 -22.44 -21.32
N VAL A 247 1.83 -22.49 -20.88
CA VAL A 247 2.76 -21.35 -21.01
C VAL A 247 3.54 -21.46 -22.31
N VAL A 248 3.44 -20.42 -23.15
CA VAL A 248 4.21 -20.30 -24.39
C VAL A 248 5.18 -19.12 -24.27
N GLU A 249 6.47 -19.43 -24.25
CA GLU A 249 7.51 -18.41 -24.23
C GLU A 249 7.96 -18.05 -25.64
N THR A 250 8.06 -16.75 -25.92
CA THR A 250 8.67 -16.23 -27.14
C THR A 250 9.58 -15.05 -26.76
N PRO A 251 10.88 -15.08 -27.10
CA PRO A 251 11.79 -14.00 -26.72
C PRO A 251 11.34 -12.67 -27.30
N LEU A 252 11.24 -11.64 -26.46
CA LEU A 252 10.84 -10.27 -26.83
C LEU A 252 11.84 -9.23 -26.30
N THR A 253 13.09 -9.65 -26.09
CA THR A 253 14.13 -8.85 -25.43
C THR A 253 14.43 -7.51 -26.11
N GLU A 254 14.23 -7.39 -27.43
CA GLU A 254 14.43 -6.11 -28.12
C GLU A 254 13.33 -5.10 -27.81
N PHE A 255 12.12 -5.55 -27.48
CA PHE A 255 11.00 -4.70 -27.04
C PHE A 255 11.09 -4.36 -25.55
N LEU A 256 11.69 -5.25 -24.73
CA LEU A 256 11.98 -4.95 -23.32
C LEU A 256 12.89 -3.72 -23.17
N LYS A 257 13.76 -3.44 -24.15
CA LYS A 257 14.59 -2.21 -24.18
C LYS A 257 13.77 -0.92 -24.25
N ALA A 258 12.54 -0.98 -24.76
CA ALA A 258 11.59 0.13 -24.78
C ALA A 258 10.57 0.03 -23.62
N GLY A 259 10.67 -0.99 -22.76
CA GLY A 259 9.75 -1.19 -21.64
C GLY A 259 8.45 -1.91 -21.99
N GLY A 260 8.40 -2.70 -23.07
CA GLY A 260 7.22 -3.47 -23.46
C GLY A 260 7.51 -4.94 -23.79
N ALA A 261 6.50 -5.80 -23.70
CA ALA A 261 6.61 -7.21 -24.09
C ALA A 261 5.34 -7.68 -24.84
N ALA A 262 4.89 -8.92 -24.59
CA ALA A 262 3.89 -9.59 -25.42
C ALA A 262 2.54 -8.86 -25.40
N LYS A 263 2.06 -8.49 -24.21
CA LYS A 263 0.78 -7.79 -24.07
C LYS A 263 0.84 -6.39 -24.68
N CYS A 264 1.91 -5.63 -24.46
CA CYS A 264 2.04 -4.26 -25.01
C CYS A 264 1.96 -4.25 -26.55
N LEU A 265 2.49 -5.29 -27.21
CA LEU A 265 2.47 -5.44 -28.67
C LEU A 265 1.10 -5.82 -29.25
N THR A 266 0.08 -5.99 -28.41
CA THR A 266 -1.24 -6.48 -28.81
C THR A 266 -2.38 -5.71 -28.16
N LEU A 267 -3.41 -5.41 -28.93
CA LEU A 267 -4.69 -4.94 -28.39
C LEU A 267 -5.80 -5.91 -28.76
N ARG A 268 -6.47 -6.50 -27.76
CA ARG A 268 -7.66 -7.31 -28.02
C ARG A 268 -8.83 -6.38 -28.35
N VAL A 269 -9.37 -6.52 -29.56
CA VAL A 269 -10.48 -5.67 -30.06
C VAL A 269 -11.84 -6.38 -30.01
N THR A 270 -11.88 -7.57 -29.40
CA THR A 270 -13.08 -8.40 -29.26
C THR A 270 -13.26 -8.78 -27.80
N GLU A 271 -13.64 -7.79 -26.99
CA GLU A 271 -13.88 -7.99 -25.57
C GLU A 271 -15.35 -8.35 -25.28
N PRO A 272 -15.59 -9.26 -24.31
CA PRO A 272 -16.94 -9.70 -23.99
C PRO A 272 -17.73 -8.59 -23.31
N VAL A 273 -18.93 -8.29 -23.83
CA VAL A 273 -19.87 -7.35 -23.21
C VAL A 273 -20.89 -8.13 -22.39
N ARG A 274 -21.06 -7.76 -21.11
CA ARG A 274 -22.13 -8.29 -20.25
C ARG A 274 -23.25 -7.25 -20.11
N ALA A 275 -24.48 -7.67 -20.39
CA ALA A 275 -25.65 -6.80 -20.28
C ALA A 275 -26.01 -6.39 -18.83
N GLU A 276 -25.50 -7.14 -17.84
CA GLU A 276 -25.76 -6.91 -16.41
C GLU A 276 -24.80 -5.90 -15.77
N VAL A 277 -23.73 -5.52 -16.49
CA VAL A 277 -22.71 -4.60 -16.00
C VAL A 277 -23.03 -3.20 -16.52
N HIS A 278 -22.93 -2.20 -15.64
CA HIS A 278 -23.22 -0.81 -15.93
C HIS A 278 -22.14 0.10 -15.36
N ALA A 279 -22.11 1.34 -15.83
CA ALA A 279 -21.19 2.38 -15.39
C ALA A 279 -21.20 2.55 -13.86
N SER A 280 -20.05 2.32 -13.25
CA SER A 280 -19.81 2.68 -11.85
C SER A 280 -18.33 2.98 -11.66
N ALA A 281 -18.01 3.99 -10.85
CA ALA A 281 -16.64 4.30 -10.46
C ALA A 281 -16.68 4.76 -9.00
N ALA A 282 -15.80 4.20 -8.16
CA ALA A 282 -15.66 4.62 -6.77
C ALA A 282 -14.95 5.97 -6.60
N VAL A 283 -14.46 6.54 -7.71
CA VAL A 283 -13.72 7.80 -7.74
C VAL A 283 -14.64 8.95 -7.31
N GLU A 284 -14.21 9.70 -6.30
CA GLU A 284 -14.89 10.90 -5.81
C GLU A 284 -14.09 12.15 -6.15
N SER A 285 -14.79 13.26 -6.37
CA SER A 285 -14.15 14.58 -6.51
C SER A 285 -14.83 15.61 -5.60
N ARG A 286 -14.03 16.45 -4.95
CA ARG A 286 -14.49 17.58 -4.11
C ARG A 286 -13.69 18.84 -4.42
N VAL A 287 -14.30 20.01 -4.29
CA VAL A 287 -13.59 21.28 -4.49
C VAL A 287 -13.31 21.93 -3.14
N VAL A 288 -12.05 22.25 -2.90
CA VAL A 288 -11.60 22.94 -1.69
C VAL A 288 -11.09 24.33 -2.04
N GLN A 289 -11.24 25.26 -1.10
CA GLN A 289 -10.69 26.59 -1.17
C GLN A 289 -9.57 26.75 -0.14
N MET A 290 -8.46 27.35 -0.57
CA MET A 290 -7.35 27.71 0.29
C MET A 290 -7.08 29.21 0.20
N GLN A 291 -6.74 29.84 1.33
CA GLN A 291 -6.39 31.26 1.40
C GLN A 291 -5.19 31.49 2.33
N GLY A 292 -4.29 32.38 1.93
CA GLY A 292 -3.09 32.75 2.70
C GLY A 292 -1.92 33.19 1.81
N HIS A 293 -0.71 33.22 2.34
CA HIS A 293 0.52 33.42 1.54
C HIS A 293 0.92 32.17 0.76
N LEU A 294 0.06 31.73 -0.17
CA LEU A 294 0.13 30.42 -0.85
C LEU A 294 1.47 30.15 -1.54
N LEU A 295 2.05 31.15 -2.22
CA LEU A 295 3.31 31.02 -2.95
C LEU A 295 4.54 31.21 -2.03
N ASP A 296 4.53 32.23 -1.17
CA ASP A 296 5.70 32.60 -0.36
C ASP A 296 6.04 31.57 0.72
N SER A 297 4.99 30.97 1.32
CA SER A 297 5.10 29.93 2.33
C SER A 297 5.21 28.52 1.75
N GLY A 298 4.87 28.34 0.46
CA GLY A 298 4.78 27.02 -0.17
C GLY A 298 3.55 26.21 0.25
N LEU A 299 2.56 26.83 0.91
CA LEU A 299 1.37 26.13 1.42
C LEU A 299 0.58 25.41 0.31
N ILE A 300 0.47 26.02 -0.88
CA ILE A 300 -0.22 25.35 -2.00
C ILE A 300 0.56 24.11 -2.46
N ASN A 301 1.88 24.20 -2.61
CA ASN A 301 2.71 23.05 -3.00
C ASN A 301 2.58 21.92 -1.97
N GLN A 302 2.67 22.25 -0.68
CA GLN A 302 2.49 21.27 0.39
C GLN A 302 1.13 20.55 0.33
N ALA A 303 0.07 21.25 -0.03
CA ALA A 303 -1.26 20.66 -0.18
C ALA A 303 -1.37 19.77 -1.43
N LEU A 304 -0.80 20.19 -2.55
CA LEU A 304 -0.78 19.42 -3.80
C LEU A 304 0.06 18.15 -3.67
N ASP A 305 1.26 18.25 -3.08
CA ASP A 305 2.14 17.11 -2.79
C ASP A 305 1.42 16.10 -1.89
N LEU A 306 0.73 16.59 -0.87
CA LEU A 306 -0.02 15.77 0.09
C LEU A 306 -1.18 15.00 -0.58
N ILE A 307 -1.91 15.61 -1.52
CA ILE A 307 -2.96 14.94 -2.28
C ILE A 307 -2.36 13.77 -3.09
N VAL A 308 -1.26 14.01 -3.79
CA VAL A 308 -0.60 13.00 -4.63
C VAL A 308 0.03 11.89 -3.77
N GLU A 309 0.72 12.23 -2.68
CA GLU A 309 1.32 11.26 -1.76
C GLU A 309 0.29 10.26 -1.22
N MET A 310 -0.90 10.73 -0.86
CA MET A 310 -2.02 9.90 -0.39
C MET A 310 -2.82 9.23 -1.51
N GLY A 311 -2.37 9.33 -2.76
CA GLY A 311 -2.95 8.59 -3.89
C GLY A 311 -4.17 9.24 -4.52
N GLY A 312 -4.45 10.51 -4.21
CA GLY A 312 -5.39 11.32 -4.97
C GLY A 312 -4.74 11.99 -6.18
N SER A 313 -5.55 12.73 -6.92
CA SER A 313 -5.12 13.67 -7.96
C SER A 313 -5.77 15.03 -7.74
N PHE A 314 -5.30 16.05 -8.45
CA PHE A 314 -5.82 17.41 -8.30
C PHE A 314 -5.90 18.16 -9.61
N GLN A 315 -6.77 19.17 -9.64
CA GLN A 315 -6.84 20.19 -10.68
C GLN A 315 -7.06 21.56 -10.04
N VAL A 316 -6.13 22.49 -10.25
CA VAL A 316 -6.30 23.88 -9.82
C VAL A 316 -7.28 24.57 -10.77
N LEU A 317 -8.46 24.93 -10.27
CA LEU A 317 -9.53 25.54 -11.06
C LEU A 317 -9.31 27.03 -11.28
N ASN A 318 -8.83 27.72 -10.24
CA ASN A 318 -8.44 29.12 -10.31
C ASN A 318 -7.39 29.45 -9.24
N PHE A 319 -6.64 30.52 -9.50
CA PHE A 319 -5.66 31.08 -8.57
C PHE A 319 -5.72 32.62 -8.66
N ASN A 320 -6.15 33.27 -7.58
CA ASN A 320 -6.19 34.72 -7.46
C ASN A 320 -4.99 35.19 -6.64
N LEU A 321 -4.04 35.83 -7.31
CA LEU A 321 -2.83 36.37 -6.69
C LEU A 321 -3.16 37.64 -5.90
N GLY A 322 -2.61 37.76 -4.69
CA GLY A 322 -2.73 38.97 -3.89
C GLY A 322 -2.10 40.20 -4.58
N GLU A 323 -2.71 41.38 -4.40
CA GLU A 323 -2.28 42.63 -5.07
C GLU A 323 -0.85 43.06 -4.69
N GLN A 324 -0.44 42.79 -3.45
CA GLN A 324 0.87 43.12 -2.91
C GLN A 324 1.48 41.87 -2.26
N ARG A 325 2.78 41.90 -1.97
CA ARG A 325 3.48 40.79 -1.28
C ARG A 325 2.83 40.38 0.05
N GLN A 326 2.22 41.35 0.77
CA GLN A 326 1.53 41.11 2.04
C GLN A 326 0.03 40.79 1.87
N SER A 327 -0.49 40.79 0.64
CA SER A 327 -1.87 40.39 0.36
C SER A 327 -1.99 38.87 0.30
N THR A 328 -3.06 38.33 0.86
CA THR A 328 -3.37 36.90 0.77
C THR A 328 -3.78 36.52 -0.64
N SER A 329 -3.28 35.39 -1.13
CA SER A 329 -3.76 34.75 -2.36
C SER A 329 -4.86 33.75 -2.04
N SER A 330 -5.70 33.42 -3.03
CA SER A 330 -6.71 32.37 -2.90
C SER A 330 -6.66 31.41 -4.08
N ALA A 331 -6.93 30.13 -3.82
CA ALA A 331 -6.99 29.09 -4.85
C ALA A 331 -8.18 28.17 -4.62
N GLU A 332 -8.82 27.75 -5.71
CA GLU A 332 -9.80 26.66 -5.71
C GLU A 332 -9.19 25.43 -6.37
N ILE A 333 -9.21 24.31 -5.66
CA ILE A 333 -8.55 23.06 -6.06
C ILE A 333 -9.63 21.98 -6.08
N LYS A 334 -9.85 21.37 -7.25
CA LYS A 334 -10.62 20.13 -7.36
C LYS A 334 -9.70 18.98 -6.97
N VAL A 335 -10.05 18.26 -5.93
CA VAL A 335 -9.34 17.09 -5.41
C VAL A 335 -10.12 15.86 -5.83
N THR A 336 -9.45 14.85 -6.35
CA THR A 336 -10.04 13.57 -6.74
C THR A 336 -9.35 12.44 -5.98
N ALA A 337 -10.12 11.45 -5.52
CA ALA A 337 -9.62 10.30 -4.80
C ALA A 337 -10.19 8.99 -5.37
N PRO A 338 -9.48 7.86 -5.29
CA PRO A 338 -9.92 6.59 -5.89
C PRO A 338 -11.11 5.94 -5.16
N SER A 339 -11.38 6.36 -3.93
CA SER A 339 -12.50 5.91 -3.09
C SER A 339 -12.93 6.99 -2.11
N HIS A 340 -14.08 6.77 -1.48
CA HIS A 340 -14.57 7.58 -0.35
C HIS A 340 -13.57 7.61 0.82
N ASP A 341 -13.10 6.43 1.26
CA ASP A 341 -12.13 6.33 2.37
C ASP A 341 -10.86 7.15 2.10
N SER A 342 -10.31 7.07 0.88
CA SER A 342 -9.16 7.88 0.47
C SER A 342 -9.48 9.37 0.41
N MET A 343 -10.70 9.75 -0.02
CA MET A 343 -11.14 11.15 0.00
C MET A 343 -11.19 11.70 1.42
N GLU A 344 -11.78 10.96 2.36
CA GLU A 344 -11.89 11.36 3.76
C GLU A 344 -10.51 11.48 4.43
N GLU A 345 -9.53 10.65 4.05
CA GLU A 345 -8.14 10.80 4.48
C GLU A 345 -7.49 12.07 3.93
N ILE A 346 -7.63 12.31 2.62
CA ILE A 346 -7.07 13.50 1.96
C ILE A 346 -7.65 14.78 2.54
N MET A 347 -8.97 14.81 2.71
CA MET A 347 -9.69 15.97 3.20
C MET A 347 -9.32 16.32 4.64
N ALA A 348 -9.16 15.33 5.53
CA ALA A 348 -8.76 15.59 6.92
C ALA A 348 -7.39 16.31 6.99
N GLN A 349 -6.44 15.90 6.16
CA GLN A 349 -5.12 16.52 6.08
C GLN A 349 -5.14 17.91 5.43
N LEU A 350 -5.99 18.11 4.41
CA LEU A 350 -6.18 19.43 3.81
C LEU A 350 -6.84 20.42 4.79
N ILE A 351 -7.79 19.94 5.60
CA ILE A 351 -8.41 20.73 6.67
C ILE A 351 -7.37 21.19 7.69
N ASP A 352 -6.38 20.34 8.01
CA ASP A 352 -5.23 20.73 8.83
C ASP A 352 -4.43 21.87 8.19
N LEU A 353 -4.17 21.81 6.88
CA LEU A 353 -3.52 22.90 6.15
C LEU A 353 -4.39 24.16 6.02
N GLY A 354 -5.63 24.13 6.51
CA GLY A 354 -6.56 25.25 6.51
C GLY A 354 -7.39 25.35 5.24
N ALA A 355 -7.48 24.28 4.45
CA ALA A 355 -8.44 24.18 3.36
C ALA A 355 -9.87 24.15 3.92
N VAL A 356 -10.79 24.78 3.20
CA VAL A 356 -12.20 24.84 3.57
C VAL A 356 -13.06 24.42 2.38
N ALA A 357 -14.20 23.79 2.64
CA ALA A 357 -15.21 23.55 1.62
C ALA A 357 -15.75 24.87 1.07
N ARG A 358 -16.27 24.88 -0.16
CA ARG A 358 -16.91 26.07 -0.74
C ARG A 358 -18.10 26.49 0.13
N PRO A 359 -18.37 27.79 0.31
CA PRO A 359 -19.49 28.28 1.13
C PRO A 359 -20.85 27.66 0.81
N GLN A 360 -21.06 27.25 -0.45
CA GLN A 360 -22.29 26.63 -0.95
C GLN A 360 -22.38 25.12 -0.68
N GLU A 361 -21.26 24.48 -0.36
CA GLU A 361 -21.12 23.04 -0.09
C GLU A 361 -20.82 22.77 1.40
N VAL A 362 -20.86 23.80 2.25
CA VAL A 362 -20.66 23.59 3.68
C VAL A 362 -21.92 22.89 4.23
N CYS A 363 -21.74 21.63 4.62
CA CYS A 363 -22.74 20.83 5.32
C CYS A 363 -22.59 20.99 6.84
N ASP A 364 -23.64 20.65 7.58
CA ASP A 364 -23.53 20.40 9.02
C ASP A 364 -22.84 19.04 9.23
N ILE A 365 -22.20 18.88 10.39
CA ILE A 365 -21.50 17.64 10.74
C ILE A 365 -22.43 16.43 10.78
N ASN A 366 -21.94 15.30 10.28
CA ASN A 366 -22.56 14.01 10.53
C ASN A 366 -22.09 13.48 11.89
N TRP A 367 -23.00 12.83 12.62
CA TRP A 367 -22.71 12.23 13.91
C TRP A 367 -23.43 10.90 14.07
N GLU A 368 -22.80 10.00 14.81
CA GLU A 368 -23.39 8.72 15.21
C GLU A 368 -23.36 8.59 16.73
N ALA A 369 -24.36 7.87 17.27
CA ALA A 369 -24.44 7.63 18.70
C ALA A 369 -23.52 6.47 19.10
N VAL A 370 -22.76 6.65 20.17
CA VAL A 370 -21.93 5.59 20.77
C VAL A 370 -22.83 4.46 21.27
N ALA A 371 -22.63 3.27 20.72
CA ALA A 371 -23.38 2.07 21.10
C ALA A 371 -22.72 1.29 22.25
N ILE A 372 -21.40 1.38 22.39
CA ILE A 372 -20.61 0.64 23.38
C ILE A 372 -19.72 1.64 24.12
N ALA A 373 -19.77 1.65 25.45
CA ALA A 373 -18.93 2.53 26.26
C ALA A 373 -17.44 2.31 25.93
N GLY A 374 -16.71 3.40 25.72
CA GLY A 374 -15.29 3.36 25.41
C GLY A 374 -14.95 3.00 23.96
N VAL A 375 -15.92 3.03 23.04
CA VAL A 375 -15.78 2.67 21.61
C VAL A 375 -16.49 3.72 20.75
N ALA A 376 -15.75 4.33 19.83
CA ALA A 376 -16.32 5.27 18.86
C ALA A 376 -17.07 4.53 17.73
N PRO A 377 -18.04 5.19 17.07
CA PRO A 377 -18.64 4.71 15.83
C PRO A 377 -17.60 4.45 14.72
N ASP A 378 -18.01 3.73 13.67
CA ASP A 378 -17.16 3.61 12.48
C ASP A 378 -16.94 4.98 11.85
N ASP A 379 -15.74 5.17 11.28
CA ASP A 379 -15.34 6.41 10.59
C ASP A 379 -15.41 7.70 11.45
N PHE A 380 -15.21 7.59 12.76
CA PHE A 380 -15.09 8.76 13.62
C PHE A 380 -13.92 9.67 13.20
N TYR A 381 -14.12 10.99 13.29
CA TYR A 381 -13.06 11.96 13.04
C TYR A 381 -11.99 11.91 14.15
N VAL A 382 -10.73 11.80 13.77
CA VAL A 382 -9.58 11.81 14.70
C VAL A 382 -9.08 13.24 14.84
N THR A 383 -9.11 13.76 16.06
CA THR A 383 -8.69 15.13 16.35
C THR A 383 -7.19 15.33 16.26
N THR A 384 -6.78 16.57 15.97
CA THR A 384 -5.38 17.00 15.94
C THR A 384 -5.04 17.89 17.13
N ILE A 385 -3.80 18.40 17.18
CA ILE A 385 -3.37 19.35 18.21
C ILE A 385 -3.97 20.76 18.01
N TYR A 386 -4.56 21.03 16.84
CA TYR A 386 -4.92 22.39 16.43
C TYR A 386 -6.33 22.76 16.90
N PRO A 387 -6.57 24.06 17.22
CA PRO A 387 -7.91 24.54 17.50
C PRO A 387 -8.85 24.22 16.34
N THR A 388 -9.92 23.51 16.64
CA THR A 388 -10.87 23.00 15.65
C THR A 388 -12.25 23.61 15.91
N GLU A 389 -12.95 23.96 14.85
CA GLU A 389 -14.36 24.33 14.88
C GLU A 389 -15.18 23.33 14.07
N VAL A 390 -16.38 23.03 14.56
CA VAL A 390 -17.31 22.09 13.93
C VAL A 390 -18.65 22.77 13.70
N ARG A 391 -19.31 22.45 12.59
CA ARG A 391 -20.56 23.09 12.21
C ARG A 391 -21.79 22.30 12.66
N VAL A 392 -22.54 22.83 13.61
CA VAL A 392 -23.74 22.20 14.19
C VAL A 392 -24.93 23.16 14.03
N ASN A 393 -26.01 22.72 13.38
CA ASN A 393 -27.22 23.52 13.14
C ASN A 393 -26.90 24.85 12.44
N CYS A 394 -26.10 24.80 11.36
CA CYS A 394 -25.60 25.95 10.62
C CYS A 394 -24.63 26.89 11.36
N GLU A 395 -24.25 26.62 12.62
CA GLU A 395 -23.35 27.45 13.43
C GLU A 395 -21.99 26.79 13.65
N TRP A 396 -20.90 27.57 13.57
CA TRP A 396 -19.55 27.09 13.90
C TRP A 396 -19.32 27.13 15.41
N VAL A 397 -19.07 25.96 15.99
CA VAL A 397 -18.86 25.76 17.43
C VAL A 397 -17.39 25.40 17.68
N PRO A 398 -16.67 26.11 18.56
CA PRO A 398 -15.30 25.76 18.91
C PRO A 398 -15.26 24.48 19.75
N VAL A 399 -14.34 23.59 19.40
CA VAL A 399 -14.11 22.34 20.14
C VAL A 399 -13.36 22.63 21.43
N GLN A 400 -13.93 22.22 22.56
CA GLN A 400 -13.33 22.35 23.89
C GLN A 400 -12.40 21.17 24.19
N ASN A 401 -11.44 21.38 25.10
CA ASN A 401 -10.49 20.36 25.56
C ASN A 401 -9.64 19.72 24.44
N GLN A 402 -9.31 20.51 23.41
CA GLN A 402 -8.58 20.04 22.22
C GLN A 402 -7.32 19.25 22.58
N ARG A 403 -7.22 18.05 22.00
CA ARG A 403 -6.08 17.15 22.09
C ARG A 403 -6.01 16.33 20.80
N MET A 404 -4.82 15.86 20.42
CA MET A 404 -4.69 14.86 19.36
C MET A 404 -5.19 13.48 19.79
N ASP A 405 -5.52 12.65 18.81
CA ASP A 405 -5.84 11.21 18.98
C ASP A 405 -7.08 10.96 19.86
N ALA A 406 -8.09 11.82 19.69
CA ALA A 406 -9.37 11.76 20.36
C ALA A 406 -10.52 11.86 19.34
N ALA A 407 -11.75 11.64 19.83
CA ALA A 407 -12.99 11.85 19.10
C ALA A 407 -13.63 13.19 19.52
N ILE A 408 -14.52 13.73 18.69
CA ILE A 408 -15.31 14.92 19.04
C ILE A 408 -16.74 14.49 19.37
N VAL A 409 -17.21 14.86 20.55
CA VAL A 409 -18.61 14.66 20.99
C VAL A 409 -19.36 15.97 20.89
N VAL A 410 -20.52 15.94 20.24
CA VAL A 410 -21.44 17.08 20.17
C VAL A 410 -22.59 16.94 21.16
N GLY A 411 -22.88 18.04 21.84
CA GLY A 411 -23.92 18.15 22.85
C GLY A 411 -24.82 19.36 22.63
N SER A 412 -25.87 19.44 23.43
CA SER A 412 -26.72 20.62 23.53
C SER A 412 -26.69 21.12 24.97
N ALA A 413 -26.25 22.35 25.16
CA ALA A 413 -26.31 23.06 26.43
C ALA A 413 -27.45 24.09 26.38
N PRO A 414 -27.94 24.58 27.54
CA PRO A 414 -28.92 25.66 27.60
C PRO A 414 -28.47 26.95 26.88
N SER A 415 -27.16 27.12 26.68
CA SER A 415 -26.52 28.26 26.01
C SER A 415 -26.25 28.05 24.51
N GLY A 416 -26.60 26.89 23.93
CA GLY A 416 -26.34 26.55 22.52
C GLY A 416 -25.70 25.18 22.33
N SER A 417 -25.33 24.85 21.08
CA SER A 417 -24.60 23.63 20.74
C SER A 417 -23.19 23.66 21.36
N THR A 418 -22.71 22.51 21.85
CA THR A 418 -21.35 22.37 22.40
C THR A 418 -20.60 21.26 21.68
N ALA A 419 -19.28 21.39 21.57
CA ALA A 419 -18.40 20.35 21.04
C ALA A 419 -17.21 20.15 21.98
N GLU A 420 -16.91 18.90 22.33
CA GLU A 420 -15.84 18.54 23.26
C GLU A 420 -15.00 17.39 22.70
N CYS A 421 -13.69 17.51 22.85
CA CYS A 421 -12.74 16.46 22.54
C CYS A 421 -12.69 15.43 23.68
N LYS A 422 -13.00 14.16 23.40
CA LYS A 422 -12.95 13.04 24.36
C LYS A 422 -12.07 11.90 23.85
N LEU A 423 -11.31 11.27 24.74
CA LEU A 423 -10.57 10.06 24.41
C LEU A 423 -11.52 8.88 24.20
N LEU A 424 -11.10 7.90 23.40
CA LEU A 424 -11.95 6.73 23.08
C LEU A 424 -12.52 6.06 24.32
N ARG A 425 -11.68 5.83 25.35
CA ARG A 425 -12.08 5.17 26.61
C ARG A 425 -13.06 5.97 27.47
N ASP A 426 -13.19 7.28 27.24
CA ASP A 426 -14.03 8.20 28.01
C ASP A 426 -15.39 8.44 27.32
N LEU A 427 -15.65 7.77 26.18
CA LEU A 427 -16.93 7.82 25.48
C LEU A 427 -18.00 7.02 26.23
N GLU A 428 -19.18 7.61 26.40
CA GLU A 428 -20.33 6.98 27.05
C GLU A 428 -21.41 6.58 26.05
N VAL A 429 -22.24 5.58 26.39
CA VAL A 429 -23.34 5.16 25.53
C VAL A 429 -24.33 6.32 25.34
N GLY A 430 -24.61 6.65 24.08
CA GLY A 430 -25.45 7.77 23.70
C GLY A 430 -24.72 9.09 23.42
N ASP A 431 -23.41 9.17 23.68
CA ASP A 431 -22.58 10.29 23.20
C ASP A 431 -22.69 10.38 21.67
N ARG A 432 -22.90 11.60 21.14
CA ARG A 432 -22.98 11.85 19.69
C ARG A 432 -21.60 12.19 19.16
N VAL A 433 -20.93 11.24 18.52
CA VAL A 433 -19.56 11.39 18.01
C VAL A 433 -19.60 11.80 16.54
N ILE A 434 -18.75 12.75 16.16
CA ILE A 434 -18.60 13.19 14.77
C ILE A 434 -17.97 12.10 13.91
N VAL A 435 -18.58 11.85 12.74
CA VAL A 435 -18.10 10.91 11.71
C VAL A 435 -17.89 11.64 10.38
N GLY A 436 -16.94 11.17 9.57
CA GLY A 436 -16.49 11.82 8.35
C GLY A 436 -15.76 13.15 8.57
N VAL A 437 -15.53 13.90 7.48
CA VAL A 437 -14.79 15.17 7.48
C VAL A 437 -15.64 16.41 7.18
N GLU A 438 -16.93 16.23 6.95
CA GLU A 438 -17.83 17.35 6.63
C GLU A 438 -18.04 18.28 7.83
N GLY A 439 -18.12 19.58 7.56
CA GLY A 439 -18.42 20.57 8.61
C GLY A 439 -17.30 20.78 9.64
N ILE A 440 -16.05 20.42 9.34
CA ILE A 440 -14.89 20.59 10.22
C ILE A 440 -13.92 21.61 9.61
N ARG A 441 -13.36 22.52 10.43
CA ARG A 441 -12.27 23.40 10.01
C ARG A 441 -11.26 23.64 11.13
N THR A 442 -9.99 23.81 10.78
CA THR A 442 -8.98 24.25 11.75
C THR A 442 -8.86 25.77 11.76
N VAL A 443 -8.73 26.36 12.95
CA VAL A 443 -8.48 27.79 13.14
C VAL A 443 -7.04 27.95 13.58
N ARG A 444 -6.14 28.24 12.63
CA ARG A 444 -4.73 28.55 12.90
C ARG A 444 -4.47 30.03 12.61
N LYS A 445 -3.59 30.65 13.41
CA LYS A 445 -3.06 32.00 13.09
C LYS A 445 -2.23 31.93 11.80
N ALA A 446 -2.27 32.97 10.96
CA ALA A 446 -1.56 33.03 9.68
C ALA A 446 -0.07 32.64 9.81
N GLU A 447 0.62 33.18 10.80
CA GLU A 447 2.03 32.89 11.09
C GLU A 447 2.33 31.40 11.36
N SER A 448 1.35 30.63 11.88
CA SER A 448 1.51 29.18 12.13
C SER A 448 1.21 28.33 10.89
N ARG A 449 0.46 28.84 9.92
CA ARG A 449 0.21 28.16 8.63
C ARG A 449 1.34 28.38 7.64
N GLU A 450 2.01 29.52 7.75
CA GLU A 450 2.93 30.04 6.73
C GLU A 450 4.41 29.88 7.09
N GLN A 451 4.72 29.14 8.15
CA GLN A 451 6.09 28.81 8.52
C GLN A 451 6.76 27.99 7.43
N ARG A 452 7.82 28.55 6.83
CA ARG A 452 8.75 27.79 6.00
C ARG A 452 9.35 26.67 6.85
N ASN A 453 9.12 25.42 6.45
CA ASN A 453 9.84 24.27 6.99
C ASN A 453 11.33 24.40 6.67
N THR A 454 12.10 25.04 7.56
CA THR A 454 13.57 24.98 7.53
C THR A 454 14.12 23.95 8.52
N GLN A 455 13.28 23.09 9.10
CA GLN A 455 13.72 21.97 9.94
C GLN A 455 12.93 20.71 9.58
N GLU A 456 13.46 19.95 8.62
CA GLU A 456 13.23 18.51 8.60
C GLU A 456 13.87 17.92 9.85
N PHE A 457 13.03 17.66 10.86
CA PHE A 457 13.41 16.86 11.99
C PHE A 457 13.40 15.39 11.54
N SER A 458 14.53 14.91 11.01
CA SER A 458 14.73 13.48 10.75
C SER A 458 15.24 12.80 12.03
N PHE A 459 14.61 11.69 12.41
CA PHE A 459 15.26 10.68 13.25
C PHE A 459 16.11 9.78 12.33
N MET A 460 17.28 9.33 12.83
CA MET A 460 18.20 8.35 12.19
C MET A 460 19.39 8.91 11.38
N GLY A 461 19.91 10.08 11.76
CA GLY A 461 21.23 10.56 11.31
C GLY A 461 22.36 10.22 12.29
N ALA A 462 22.58 8.95 12.62
CA ALA A 462 23.76 8.55 13.41
C ALA A 462 24.21 7.14 13.03
N GLY A 463 25.14 7.05 12.09
CA GLY A 463 25.91 5.84 11.87
C GLY A 463 26.78 5.56 13.09
N VAL A 464 26.64 4.37 13.68
CA VAL A 464 27.63 3.85 14.64
C VAL A 464 27.93 2.40 14.29
N SER A 465 29.22 2.15 14.15
CA SER A 465 29.90 0.94 13.66
C SER A 465 29.78 -0.26 14.62
N SER A 466 29.66 -1.47 14.08
CA SER A 466 29.70 -2.76 14.77
C SER A 466 31.04 -3.48 14.52
N GLU A 467 32.02 -3.37 15.42
CA GLU A 467 33.30 -4.11 15.33
C GLU A 467 33.16 -5.64 15.59
N ARG A 468 31.95 -6.21 15.48
CA ARG A 468 31.70 -7.66 15.52
C ARG A 468 30.83 -8.09 14.34
N ARG A 469 31.14 -9.25 13.74
CA ARG A 469 30.31 -9.84 12.69
C ARG A 469 28.98 -10.30 13.27
N VAL A 470 27.92 -9.53 13.06
CA VAL A 470 26.53 -9.85 13.45
C VAL A 470 26.15 -11.25 13.00
N GLU A 471 26.56 -11.65 11.79
CA GLU A 471 26.33 -12.98 11.21
C GLU A 471 26.76 -14.14 12.13
N LEU A 472 27.96 -14.07 12.73
CA LEU A 472 28.45 -15.15 13.61
C LEU A 472 27.61 -15.28 14.88
N VAL A 473 27.12 -14.16 15.41
CA VAL A 473 26.27 -14.15 16.59
C VAL A 473 24.89 -14.71 16.24
N VAL A 474 24.35 -14.35 15.07
CA VAL A 474 23.10 -14.91 14.55
C VAL A 474 23.20 -16.42 14.34
N GLU A 475 24.31 -16.92 13.80
CA GLU A 475 24.55 -18.37 13.65
C GLU A 475 24.49 -19.12 14.98
N GLN A 476 25.13 -18.58 16.01
CA GLN A 476 25.11 -19.16 17.37
C GLN A 476 23.70 -19.16 17.94
N ILE A 477 22.99 -18.03 17.86
CA ILE A 477 21.62 -17.90 18.40
C ILE A 477 20.65 -18.82 17.64
N ALA A 478 20.76 -18.91 16.31
CA ALA A 478 19.92 -19.80 15.50
C ALA A 478 20.09 -21.27 15.92
N TRP A 479 21.34 -21.71 16.10
CA TRP A 479 21.63 -23.06 16.54
C TRP A 479 21.05 -23.36 17.92
N GLU A 480 21.17 -22.42 18.87
CA GLU A 480 20.64 -22.56 20.22
C GLU A 480 19.11 -22.56 20.26
N LEU A 481 18.45 -21.64 19.54
CA LEU A 481 16.99 -21.61 19.44
C LEU A 481 16.45 -22.95 18.92
N ARG A 482 17.12 -23.53 17.92
CA ARG A 482 16.77 -24.86 17.42
C ARG A 482 16.96 -25.93 18.48
N GLN A 483 18.10 -25.95 19.18
CA GLN A 483 18.33 -26.95 20.23
C GLN A 483 17.31 -26.88 21.35
N ILE A 484 17.00 -25.67 21.83
CA ILE A 484 16.01 -25.44 22.88
C ILE A 484 14.64 -25.97 22.42
N ARG A 485 14.23 -25.62 21.19
CA ARG A 485 12.97 -26.11 20.63
C ARG A 485 12.96 -27.64 20.51
N ASP A 486 14.02 -28.24 19.96
CA ASP A 486 14.12 -29.68 19.75
C ASP A 486 14.16 -30.47 21.08
N GLN A 487 14.59 -29.83 22.18
CA GLN A 487 14.57 -30.37 23.55
C GLN A 487 13.26 -30.09 24.30
N GLY A 488 12.33 -29.34 23.70
CA GLY A 488 11.09 -28.92 24.37
C GLY A 488 11.30 -27.88 25.47
N GLY A 489 12.40 -27.13 25.41
CA GLY A 489 12.69 -26.01 26.31
C GLY A 489 11.83 -24.78 26.01
N LYS A 490 12.11 -23.69 26.72
CA LYS A 490 11.28 -22.49 26.73
C LYS A 490 12.07 -21.24 26.35
N VAL A 491 11.63 -20.58 25.29
CA VAL A 491 12.11 -19.28 24.83
C VAL A 491 11.05 -18.22 25.08
N ALA A 492 11.42 -17.15 25.78
CA ALA A 492 10.59 -15.95 25.91
C ALA A 492 11.12 -14.82 25.04
N VAL A 493 10.23 -14.11 24.35
CA VAL A 493 10.58 -12.94 23.54
C VAL A 493 10.06 -11.69 24.22
N VAL A 494 10.90 -10.66 24.32
CA VAL A 494 10.52 -9.31 24.74
C VAL A 494 10.67 -8.40 23.53
N ALA A 495 9.59 -7.79 23.05
CA ALA A 495 9.61 -7.06 21.79
C ALA A 495 8.99 -5.66 21.91
N GLY A 496 9.64 -4.69 21.26
CA GLY A 496 9.18 -3.32 21.14
C GLY A 496 8.58 -3.01 19.76
N PRO A 497 7.90 -1.86 19.59
CA PRO A 497 7.26 -1.50 18.32
C PRO A 497 8.24 -1.32 17.16
N VAL A 498 9.53 -1.06 17.46
CA VAL A 498 10.60 -0.97 16.45
C VAL A 498 10.72 -2.27 15.64
N VAL A 499 10.38 -3.43 16.20
CA VAL A 499 10.33 -4.70 15.45
C VAL A 499 9.41 -4.60 14.25
N ILE A 500 8.28 -3.91 14.39
CA ILE A 500 7.35 -3.68 13.29
C ILE A 500 7.91 -2.64 12.33
N HIS A 501 8.37 -1.49 12.85
CA HIS A 501 8.85 -0.37 12.03
C HIS A 501 10.06 -0.72 11.14
N THR A 502 10.87 -1.71 11.51
CA THR A 502 12.00 -2.19 10.71
C THR A 502 11.66 -3.39 9.83
N GLY A 503 10.37 -3.74 9.68
CA GLY A 503 9.93 -4.87 8.86
C GLY A 503 10.16 -6.26 9.49
N GLY A 504 10.52 -6.34 10.77
CA GLY A 504 10.78 -7.61 11.46
C GLY A 504 9.53 -8.38 11.89
N GLY A 505 8.33 -7.80 11.74
CA GLY A 505 7.06 -8.41 12.15
C GLY A 505 6.78 -9.77 11.50
N GLU A 506 7.02 -9.91 10.19
CA GLU A 506 6.84 -11.18 9.48
C GLU A 506 7.79 -12.28 9.97
N HIS A 507 9.04 -11.91 10.27
CA HIS A 507 10.06 -12.83 10.74
C HIS A 507 9.74 -13.31 12.15
N LEU A 508 9.32 -12.42 13.06
CA LEU A 508 8.90 -12.80 14.41
C LEU A 508 7.62 -13.65 14.37
N SER A 509 6.66 -13.33 13.51
CA SER A 509 5.46 -14.15 13.28
C SER A 509 5.82 -15.58 12.85
N LYS A 510 6.80 -15.72 11.93
CA LYS A 510 7.31 -17.03 11.50
C LYS A 510 7.97 -17.80 12.65
N LEU A 511 8.76 -17.14 13.51
CA LEU A 511 9.38 -17.79 14.68
C LEU A 511 8.32 -18.33 15.65
N ILE A 512 7.24 -17.59 15.88
CA ILE A 512 6.10 -18.03 16.71
C ILE A 512 5.41 -19.23 16.05
N ARG A 513 5.07 -19.13 14.76
CA ARG A 513 4.41 -20.19 13.99
C ARG A 513 5.19 -21.50 13.96
N GLU A 514 6.51 -21.43 13.89
CA GLU A 514 7.40 -22.60 13.85
C GLU A 514 7.80 -23.11 15.24
N GLY A 515 7.20 -22.57 16.29
CA GLY A 515 7.34 -23.06 17.66
C GLY A 515 8.65 -22.70 18.35
N TYR A 516 9.38 -21.67 17.87
CA TYR A 516 10.59 -21.19 18.55
C TYR A 516 10.31 -20.24 19.72
N VAL A 517 9.06 -19.81 19.92
CA VAL A 517 8.67 -18.82 20.93
C VAL A 517 7.55 -19.38 21.79
N GLN A 518 7.75 -19.40 23.11
CA GLN A 518 6.79 -19.95 24.09
C GLN A 518 6.13 -18.89 24.97
N ALA A 519 6.63 -17.65 24.96
CA ALA A 519 5.96 -16.52 25.60
C ALA A 519 6.38 -15.21 24.92
N LEU A 520 5.45 -14.26 24.82
CA LEU A 520 5.71 -12.92 24.27
C LEU A 520 5.41 -11.82 25.31
N LEU A 521 6.35 -10.91 25.51
CA LEU A 521 6.26 -9.80 26.44
C LEU A 521 6.42 -8.48 25.68
N GLY A 522 5.52 -7.53 25.89
CA GLY A 522 5.56 -6.25 25.18
C GLY A 522 4.70 -5.17 25.83
N GLY A 523 4.54 -4.05 25.13
CA GLY A 523 3.62 -2.97 25.52
C GLY A 523 2.47 -2.81 24.54
N ASN A 524 1.56 -1.88 24.83
CA ASN A 524 0.43 -1.56 23.95
C ASN A 524 0.87 -1.29 22.50
N ALA A 525 1.94 -0.51 22.32
CA ALA A 525 2.40 -0.06 21.00
C ALA A 525 2.77 -1.19 20.04
N ILE A 526 3.50 -2.24 20.46
CA ILE A 526 3.86 -3.33 19.54
C ILE A 526 2.62 -4.07 19.05
N ALA A 527 1.63 -4.27 19.92
CA ALA A 527 0.37 -4.91 19.54
C ALA A 527 -0.43 -4.04 18.56
N VAL A 528 -0.57 -2.75 18.84
CA VAL A 528 -1.27 -1.83 17.94
C VAL A 528 -0.60 -1.81 16.56
N HIS A 529 0.72 -1.69 16.49
CA HIS A 529 1.42 -1.59 15.20
C HIS A 529 1.48 -2.89 14.42
N ASP A 530 1.56 -4.05 15.09
CA ASP A 530 1.45 -5.35 14.42
C ASP A 530 0.08 -5.53 13.76
N ILE A 531 -0.98 -5.18 14.51
CA ILE A 531 -2.37 -5.27 14.01
C ILE A 531 -2.61 -4.22 12.92
N GLU A 532 -2.07 -3.01 13.07
CA GLU A 532 -2.09 -1.97 12.04
C GLU A 532 -1.45 -2.43 10.74
N GLN A 533 -0.25 -3.02 10.83
CA GLN A 533 0.45 -3.56 9.66
C GLN A 533 -0.38 -4.67 9.01
N SER A 534 -0.95 -5.59 9.79
CA SER A 534 -1.74 -6.69 9.24
C SER A 534 -3.08 -6.24 8.63
N MET A 535 -3.73 -5.22 9.17
CA MET A 535 -5.06 -4.79 8.72
C MET A 535 -5.02 -3.72 7.63
N MET A 536 -3.99 -2.87 7.64
CA MET A 536 -3.92 -1.66 6.80
C MET A 536 -2.61 -1.56 5.99
N GLY A 537 -1.61 -2.39 6.25
CA GLY A 537 -0.30 -2.33 5.57
C GLY A 537 0.62 -1.21 6.06
N THR A 538 0.24 -0.48 7.11
CA THR A 538 1.01 0.65 7.64
C THR A 538 1.46 0.43 9.09
N SER A 539 2.47 1.18 9.52
CA SER A 539 2.87 1.27 10.93
C SER A 539 3.20 2.71 11.31
N LEU A 540 2.44 3.32 12.23
CA LEU A 540 2.48 4.77 12.51
C LEU A 540 2.31 5.63 11.25
N GLY A 541 1.54 5.14 10.28
CA GLY A 541 1.45 5.80 8.99
C GLY A 541 2.76 5.78 8.20
N VAL A 542 3.61 4.78 8.35
CA VAL A 542 4.68 4.48 7.38
C VAL A 542 4.21 3.27 6.57
N ASP A 543 4.28 3.36 5.24
CA ASP A 543 4.02 2.21 4.38
C ASP A 543 5.21 1.25 4.49
N MET A 544 4.95 0.05 5.02
CA MET A 544 6.00 -0.92 5.34
C MET A 544 6.68 -1.51 4.11
N SER A 545 6.03 -1.47 2.94
CA SER A 545 6.61 -1.95 1.69
C SER A 545 7.63 -0.97 1.09
N ARG A 546 7.43 0.33 1.35
CA ARG A 546 8.23 1.41 0.74
C ARG A 546 9.17 2.11 1.72
N GLY A 547 8.94 1.97 3.03
CA GLY A 547 9.71 2.67 4.06
C GLY A 547 9.53 4.19 4.06
N VAL A 548 8.45 4.69 3.46
CA VAL A 548 8.12 6.14 3.39
C VAL A 548 6.93 6.46 4.28
N ALA A 549 6.95 7.64 4.90
CA ALA A 549 5.84 8.14 5.70
C ALA A 549 4.64 8.45 4.81
N VAL A 550 3.49 7.87 5.16
CA VAL A 550 2.15 8.22 4.72
C VAL A 550 1.61 9.32 5.65
N ARG A 551 1.47 10.54 5.12
CA ARG A 551 0.84 11.64 5.86
C ARG A 551 -0.59 11.25 6.23
N GLY A 552 -0.99 11.50 7.48
CA GLY A 552 -2.32 11.13 8.00
C GLY A 552 -2.46 9.71 8.55
N GLY A 553 -1.45 8.84 8.41
CA GLY A 553 -1.54 7.46 8.90
C GLY A 553 -1.57 7.30 10.43
N HIS A 554 -1.43 8.40 11.20
CA HIS A 554 -1.82 8.41 12.61
C HIS A 554 -3.31 8.04 12.83
N ARG A 555 -4.18 8.12 11.79
CA ARG A 555 -5.56 7.65 11.90
C ARG A 555 -5.68 6.12 11.91
N HIS A 556 -4.79 5.41 11.22
CA HIS A 556 -4.88 3.95 11.06
C HIS A 556 -4.76 3.23 12.39
N HIS A 557 -3.78 3.63 13.22
CA HIS A 557 -3.59 3.01 14.53
C HIS A 557 -4.76 3.29 15.49
N LEU A 558 -5.40 4.47 15.43
CA LEU A 558 -6.62 4.76 16.20
C LEU A 558 -7.82 3.92 15.75
N LYS A 559 -7.98 3.72 14.43
CA LYS A 559 -9.00 2.82 13.87
C LYS A 559 -8.80 1.39 14.37
N VAL A 560 -7.55 0.92 14.41
CA VAL A 560 -7.18 -0.39 14.97
C VAL A 560 -7.52 -0.48 16.46
N ILE A 561 -7.09 0.50 17.27
CA ILE A 561 -7.41 0.55 18.70
C ILE A 561 -8.92 0.49 18.93
N ASN A 562 -9.68 1.32 18.22
CA ASN A 562 -11.14 1.36 18.34
C ASN A 562 -11.78 0.02 17.93
N THR A 563 -11.29 -0.59 16.85
CA THR A 563 -11.76 -1.89 16.36
C THR A 563 -11.51 -3.00 17.39
N ILE A 564 -10.29 -3.14 17.90
CA ILE A 564 -10.00 -4.18 18.89
C ILE A 564 -10.79 -3.97 20.19
N ARG A 565 -11.00 -2.71 20.61
CA ARG A 565 -11.89 -2.39 21.75
C ARG A 565 -13.33 -2.80 21.49
N ARG A 566 -13.85 -2.63 20.26
CA ARG A 566 -15.18 -3.09 19.85
C ARG A 566 -15.34 -4.60 19.96
N TYR A 567 -14.31 -5.37 19.57
CA TYR A 567 -14.31 -6.83 19.67
C TYR A 567 -13.96 -7.34 21.09
N GLY A 568 -13.51 -6.46 21.98
CA GLY A 568 -13.27 -6.71 23.40
C GLY A 568 -11.94 -7.37 23.74
N SER A 569 -11.25 -7.99 22.78
CA SER A 569 -9.87 -8.50 22.93
C SER A 569 -9.24 -8.80 21.56
N ILE A 570 -7.91 -8.92 21.54
CA ILE A 570 -7.16 -9.42 20.37
C ILE A 570 -7.64 -10.82 19.98
N ALA A 571 -7.84 -11.72 20.96
CA ALA A 571 -8.28 -13.10 20.70
C ALA A 571 -9.64 -13.14 19.99
N SER A 572 -10.61 -12.35 20.45
CA SER A 572 -11.94 -12.24 19.84
C SER A 572 -11.85 -11.72 18.39
N ALA A 573 -10.98 -10.75 18.11
CA ALA A 573 -10.77 -10.24 16.75
C ALA A 573 -10.19 -11.31 15.80
N VAL A 574 -9.33 -12.20 16.30
CA VAL A 574 -8.80 -13.34 15.52
C VAL A 574 -9.86 -14.41 15.29
N GLU A 575 -10.64 -14.75 16.32
CA GLU A 575 -11.72 -15.75 16.23
C GLU A 575 -12.83 -15.33 15.27
N GLN A 576 -13.16 -14.03 15.23
CA GLN A 576 -14.16 -13.46 14.33
C GLN A 576 -13.61 -13.14 12.92
N GLY A 577 -12.33 -13.43 12.65
CA GLY A 577 -11.73 -13.27 11.32
C GLY A 577 -11.42 -11.83 10.92
N VAL A 578 -11.39 -10.90 11.88
CA VAL A 578 -11.05 -9.49 11.66
C VAL A 578 -9.54 -9.30 11.56
N LEU A 579 -8.80 -10.00 12.42
CA LEU A 579 -7.34 -10.08 12.39
C LEU A 579 -6.93 -11.40 11.76
N THR A 580 -6.26 -11.35 10.60
CA THR A 580 -5.95 -12.51 9.76
C THR A 580 -4.46 -12.83 9.65
N GLY A 581 -3.57 -12.01 10.22
CA GLY A 581 -2.13 -12.17 10.16
C GLY A 581 -1.39 -11.36 11.24
N GLY A 582 -0.07 -11.46 11.28
CA GLY A 582 0.79 -10.76 12.25
C GLY A 582 1.20 -11.59 13.47
N ILE A 583 2.02 -11.00 14.33
CA ILE A 583 2.59 -11.61 15.54
C ILE A 583 1.46 -12.05 16.48
N PHE A 584 0.51 -11.16 16.76
CA PHE A 584 -0.55 -11.45 17.72
C PHE A 584 -1.59 -12.43 17.18
N TYR A 585 -1.80 -12.48 15.86
CA TYR A 585 -2.56 -13.54 15.22
C TYR A 585 -1.92 -14.91 15.46
N GLU A 586 -0.61 -15.04 15.21
CA GLU A 586 0.12 -16.29 15.43
C GLU A 586 0.16 -16.67 16.91
N CYS A 587 0.30 -15.71 17.83
CA CYS A 587 0.20 -15.97 19.28
C CYS A 587 -1.14 -16.61 19.65
N VAL A 588 -2.26 -16.08 19.13
CA VAL A 588 -3.60 -16.65 19.39
C VAL A 588 -3.75 -18.02 18.74
N LYS A 589 -3.35 -18.19 17.48
CA LYS A 589 -3.48 -19.47 16.76
C LYS A 589 -2.61 -20.59 17.34
N GLN A 590 -1.39 -20.28 17.76
CA GLN A 590 -0.45 -21.23 18.36
C GLN A 590 -0.58 -21.35 19.88
N GLN A 591 -1.54 -20.63 20.49
CA GLN A 591 -1.74 -20.58 21.95
C GLN A 591 -0.49 -20.15 22.72
N VAL A 592 0.32 -19.26 22.13
CA VAL A 592 1.48 -18.67 22.80
C VAL A 592 0.99 -17.55 23.73
N PRO A 593 1.20 -17.67 25.06
CA PRO A 593 0.76 -16.66 26.00
C PRO A 593 1.55 -15.36 25.81
N PHE A 594 0.85 -14.24 25.86
CA PHE A 594 1.46 -12.92 25.83
C PHE A 594 1.02 -12.04 27.00
N ALA A 595 1.86 -11.08 27.38
CA ALA A 595 1.52 -10.03 28.34
C ALA A 595 1.89 -8.66 27.80
N LEU A 596 0.91 -7.75 27.80
CA LEU A 596 1.05 -6.36 27.38
C LEU A 596 1.07 -5.46 28.61
N ALA A 597 2.24 -4.99 29.02
CA ALA A 597 2.37 -4.07 30.14
C ALA A 597 2.04 -2.64 29.69
N GLY A 598 1.14 -1.98 30.41
CA GLY A 598 0.75 -0.60 30.16
C GLY A 598 1.90 0.40 30.38
N SER A 599 1.77 1.57 29.77
CA SER A 599 2.69 2.69 29.94
C SER A 599 1.97 4.04 29.89
N ILE A 600 2.62 5.09 30.35
CA ILE A 600 2.02 6.44 30.40
C ILE A 600 1.73 7.04 29.00
N ARG A 601 2.35 6.48 27.95
CA ARG A 601 2.20 6.96 26.56
C ARG A 601 1.14 6.19 25.76
N ASP A 602 0.39 5.30 26.39
CA ASP A 602 -0.49 4.38 25.64
C ASP A 602 -1.76 5.08 25.13
N ASP A 603 -2.01 4.93 23.83
CA ASP A 603 -3.25 5.31 23.16
C ASP A 603 -4.28 4.18 23.24
N GLY A 604 -5.54 4.50 23.55
CA GLY A 604 -6.60 3.54 23.86
C GLY A 604 -6.78 3.36 25.37
N PRO A 605 -6.12 2.37 26.01
CA PRO A 605 -5.29 1.28 25.44
C PRO A 605 -6.14 0.15 24.83
N LEU A 606 -5.49 -0.87 24.25
CA LEU A 606 -6.14 -2.14 23.91
C LEU A 606 -6.73 -2.80 25.17
N PRO A 607 -7.83 -3.57 25.07
CA PRO A 607 -8.41 -4.27 26.22
C PRO A 607 -7.44 -5.25 26.91
N ASP A 608 -6.54 -5.85 26.14
CA ASP A 608 -5.53 -6.80 26.61
C ASP A 608 -4.37 -6.14 27.38
N THR A 609 -4.24 -4.81 27.32
CA THR A 609 -3.15 -4.08 27.98
C THR A 609 -3.40 -3.95 29.49
N GLN A 610 -2.48 -4.48 30.28
CA GLN A 610 -2.53 -4.42 31.74
C GLN A 610 -2.02 -3.07 32.26
N MET A 611 -2.95 -2.20 32.66
CA MET A 611 -2.65 -0.87 33.21
C MET A 611 -2.26 -0.89 34.69
N ASP A 612 -2.58 -1.95 35.43
CA ASP A 612 -2.05 -2.17 36.78
C ASP A 612 -0.65 -2.76 36.70
N LEU A 613 0.37 -1.90 36.84
CA LEU A 613 1.78 -2.29 36.67
C LEU A 613 2.25 -3.34 37.68
N LEU A 614 1.61 -3.45 38.85
CA LEU A 614 1.94 -4.51 39.80
C LEU A 614 1.50 -5.87 39.27
N LYS A 615 0.30 -5.95 38.67
CA LYS A 615 -0.17 -7.16 37.97
C LYS A 615 0.65 -7.43 36.72
N ALA A 616 1.01 -6.40 35.95
CA ALA A 616 1.84 -6.57 34.76
C ALA A 616 3.21 -7.19 35.10
N GLN A 617 3.85 -6.76 36.20
CA GLN A 617 5.09 -7.37 36.69
C GLN A 617 4.89 -8.83 37.13
N GLN A 618 3.79 -9.15 37.80
CA GLN A 618 3.45 -10.52 38.19
C GLN A 618 3.26 -11.43 36.96
N ASP A 619 2.57 -10.93 35.94
CA ASP A 619 2.37 -11.65 34.67
C ASP A 619 3.69 -11.87 33.94
N TYR A 620 4.55 -10.86 33.86
CA TYR A 620 5.88 -10.98 33.28
C TYR A 620 6.72 -12.05 34.00
N ALA A 621 6.79 -11.98 35.33
CA ALA A 621 7.54 -12.93 36.15
C ALA A 621 7.03 -14.38 35.95
N ARG A 622 5.71 -14.57 35.88
CA ARG A 622 5.09 -15.87 35.60
C ARG A 622 5.46 -16.38 34.21
N LEU A 623 5.44 -15.52 33.19
CA LEU A 623 5.70 -15.93 31.81
C LEU A 623 7.16 -16.25 31.54
N ILE A 624 8.12 -15.62 32.24
CA ILE A 624 9.55 -15.95 32.08
C ILE A 624 10.02 -17.12 32.96
N GLN A 625 9.18 -17.61 33.88
CA GLN A 625 9.55 -18.72 34.75
C GLN A 625 9.92 -19.97 33.93
N GLY A 626 11.11 -20.51 34.19
CA GLY A 626 11.64 -21.69 33.47
C GLY A 626 12.07 -21.41 32.03
N ALA A 627 12.30 -20.15 31.64
CA ALA A 627 12.89 -19.83 30.35
C ALA A 627 14.37 -20.25 30.29
N ASP A 628 14.77 -20.93 29.22
CA ASP A 628 16.17 -21.26 28.91
C ASP A 628 16.87 -20.10 28.20
N LEU A 629 16.10 -19.36 27.39
CA LEU A 629 16.58 -18.21 26.63
C LEU A 629 15.53 -17.08 26.62
N ILE A 630 16.00 -15.85 26.79
CA ILE A 630 15.20 -14.62 26.63
C ILE A 630 15.78 -13.79 25.50
N LEU A 631 14.98 -13.59 24.46
CA LEU A 631 15.33 -12.77 23.30
C LEU A 631 14.70 -11.38 23.45
N MET A 632 15.53 -10.36 23.61
CA MET A 632 15.14 -8.97 23.84
C MET A 632 15.35 -8.15 22.56
N LEU A 633 14.26 -7.68 21.96
CA LEU A 633 14.20 -7.08 20.63
C LEU A 633 13.76 -5.61 20.73
N SER A 634 14.73 -4.70 20.73
CA SER A 634 14.57 -3.23 20.68
C SER A 634 13.49 -2.68 21.62
N SER A 635 13.52 -3.11 22.89
CA SER A 635 12.49 -2.77 23.89
C SER A 635 13.08 -2.29 25.22
N MET A 636 13.86 -1.20 25.22
CA MET A 636 14.62 -0.73 26.39
C MET A 636 13.91 -0.89 27.75
N LEU A 637 12.69 -0.34 27.92
CA LEU A 637 11.94 -0.40 29.18
C LEU A 637 11.60 -1.86 29.59
N HIS A 638 11.01 -2.63 28.67
CA HIS A 638 10.56 -3.98 28.94
C HIS A 638 11.75 -4.94 29.12
N SER A 639 12.79 -4.81 28.30
CA SER A 639 14.04 -5.58 28.41
C SER A 639 14.71 -5.40 29.77
N ILE A 640 14.78 -4.14 30.27
CA ILE A 640 15.32 -3.87 31.61
C ILE A 640 14.43 -4.47 32.71
N GLY A 641 13.11 -4.34 32.57
CA GLY A 641 12.16 -4.95 33.50
C GLY A 641 12.34 -6.46 33.59
N VAL A 642 12.39 -7.15 32.45
CA VAL A 642 12.59 -8.60 32.36
C VAL A 642 13.95 -9.00 32.89
N GLY A 643 15.03 -8.28 32.54
CA GLY A 643 16.37 -8.55 33.07
C GLY A 643 16.43 -8.51 34.60
N ASN A 644 15.66 -7.62 35.25
CA ASN A 644 15.59 -7.56 36.72
C ASN A 644 14.83 -8.73 37.36
N MET A 645 13.91 -9.35 36.62
CA MET A 645 13.10 -10.48 37.10
C MET A 645 13.71 -11.84 36.76
N THR A 646 14.80 -11.86 35.98
CA THR A 646 15.41 -13.08 35.46
C THR A 646 16.52 -13.57 36.39
N PRO A 647 16.50 -14.85 36.83
CA PRO A 647 17.59 -15.43 37.61
C PRO A 647 18.83 -15.69 36.74
N ALA A 648 19.99 -15.86 37.37
CA ALA A 648 21.20 -16.34 36.67
C ALA A 648 21.00 -17.77 36.12
N GLY A 649 21.70 -18.13 35.04
CA GLY A 649 21.54 -19.42 34.35
C GLY A 649 20.58 -19.35 33.16
N VAL A 650 19.91 -18.22 32.95
CA VAL A 650 19.07 -17.97 31.77
C VAL A 650 19.87 -17.20 30.75
N LYS A 651 19.94 -17.71 29.52
CA LYS A 651 20.65 -17.03 28.45
C LYS A 651 19.87 -15.80 27.98
N MET A 652 20.54 -14.66 27.90
CA MET A 652 19.89 -13.42 27.46
C MET A 652 20.54 -12.91 26.18
N VAL A 653 19.72 -12.64 25.16
CA VAL A 653 20.16 -12.06 23.89
C VAL A 653 19.52 -10.69 23.76
N CYS A 654 20.31 -9.63 23.73
CA CYS A 654 19.84 -8.26 23.58
C CYS A 654 20.21 -7.71 22.21
N VAL A 655 19.20 -7.30 21.44
CA VAL A 655 19.35 -6.67 20.12
C VAL A 655 18.72 -5.30 20.18
N ASP A 656 19.52 -4.26 19.97
CA ASP A 656 19.05 -2.87 19.90
C ASP A 656 20.01 -2.04 19.04
N ILE A 657 19.50 -1.09 18.27
CA ILE A 657 20.35 -0.19 17.46
C ILE A 657 21.15 0.78 18.36
N ASN A 658 20.64 1.06 19.56
CA ASN A 658 21.28 1.94 20.52
C ASN A 658 22.26 1.16 21.41
N PRO A 659 23.57 1.38 21.29
CA PRO A 659 24.56 0.65 22.10
C PRO A 659 24.37 0.86 23.60
N ALA A 660 23.83 2.00 24.05
CA ALA A 660 23.62 2.28 25.47
C ALA A 660 22.60 1.32 26.12
N VAL A 661 21.60 0.86 25.35
CA VAL A 661 20.61 -0.12 25.84
C VAL A 661 21.27 -1.48 25.99
N VAL A 662 22.01 -1.91 24.98
CA VAL A 662 22.74 -3.19 24.95
C VAL A 662 23.77 -3.27 26.09
N THR A 663 24.55 -2.21 26.29
CA THR A 663 25.53 -2.13 27.39
C THR A 663 24.84 -2.20 28.75
N LYS A 664 23.74 -1.44 28.96
CA LYS A 664 23.00 -1.47 30.24
C LYS A 664 22.44 -2.84 30.61
N LEU A 665 22.11 -3.67 29.64
CA LEU A 665 21.60 -5.03 29.87
C LEU A 665 22.73 -6.02 30.06
N SER A 666 23.84 -5.85 29.33
CA SER A 666 25.05 -6.67 29.48
C SER A 666 25.75 -6.45 30.83
N ASP A 667 25.68 -5.22 31.38
CA ASP A 667 26.32 -4.85 32.65
C ASP A 667 25.57 -5.34 33.90
N ARG A 668 24.35 -5.88 33.76
CA ARG A 668 23.52 -6.33 34.91
C ARG A 668 23.87 -7.73 35.44
N GLY A 669 25.09 -8.20 35.20
CA GLY A 669 25.70 -9.28 35.99
C GLY A 669 25.38 -10.71 35.56
N SER A 670 24.79 -10.93 34.39
CA SER A 670 24.69 -12.27 33.80
C SER A 670 25.96 -12.59 33.02
N VAL A 671 26.70 -13.61 33.45
CA VAL A 671 27.86 -14.17 32.72
C VAL A 671 27.44 -14.71 31.33
N GLU A 672 26.12 -14.81 31.06
CA GLU A 672 25.49 -15.46 29.91
C GLU A 672 24.72 -14.50 28.98
N SER A 673 24.98 -13.19 29.04
CA SER A 673 24.34 -12.22 28.12
C SER A 673 25.14 -11.97 26.83
N VAL A 674 24.45 -12.01 25.70
CA VAL A 674 24.98 -11.65 24.37
C VAL A 674 24.30 -10.36 23.90
N GLY A 675 25.09 -9.32 23.65
CA GLY A 675 24.62 -8.04 23.11
C GLY A 675 24.95 -7.88 21.63
N VAL A 676 23.97 -7.45 20.84
CA VAL A 676 24.12 -7.17 19.40
C VAL A 676 23.60 -5.76 19.11
N VAL A 677 24.48 -4.90 18.60
CA VAL A 677 24.11 -3.54 18.18
C VAL A 677 23.84 -3.55 16.69
N THR A 678 22.57 -3.62 16.29
CA THR A 678 22.16 -3.70 14.88
C THR A 678 20.67 -3.38 14.71
N ASP A 679 20.24 -3.25 13.46
CA ASP A 679 18.81 -3.17 13.12
C ASP A 679 18.11 -4.50 13.47
N VAL A 680 17.00 -4.41 14.21
CA VAL A 680 16.32 -5.61 14.73
C VAL A 680 15.57 -6.37 13.64
N GLY A 681 15.09 -5.69 12.59
CA GLY A 681 14.49 -6.33 11.42
C GLY A 681 15.52 -7.13 10.64
N LEU A 682 16.69 -6.54 10.38
CA LEU A 682 17.82 -7.22 9.76
C LEU A 682 18.27 -8.44 10.58
N PHE A 683 18.39 -8.29 11.90
CA PHE A 683 18.73 -9.39 12.80
C PHE A 683 17.74 -10.55 12.68
N LEU A 684 16.43 -10.27 12.73
CA LEU A 684 15.38 -11.29 12.60
C LEU A 684 15.38 -11.94 11.21
N SER A 685 15.63 -11.17 10.16
CA SER A 685 15.74 -11.67 8.78
C SER A 685 16.88 -12.68 8.63
N LEU A 686 18.06 -12.32 9.13
CA LEU A 686 19.23 -13.20 9.14
C LEU A 686 18.97 -14.45 10.01
N LEU A 687 18.31 -14.28 11.15
CA LEU A 687 18.00 -15.37 12.07
C LEU A 687 17.08 -16.41 11.44
N VAL A 688 15.99 -15.97 10.80
CA VAL A 688 15.07 -16.85 10.08
C VAL A 688 15.77 -17.57 8.93
N ARG A 689 16.52 -16.83 8.09
CA ARG A 689 17.29 -17.43 6.98
C ARG A 689 18.28 -18.47 7.47
N GLN A 690 18.89 -18.26 8.63
CA GLN A 690 19.82 -19.21 9.22
C GLN A 690 19.13 -20.44 9.80
N LEU A 691 17.97 -20.26 10.44
CA LEU A 691 17.13 -21.38 10.90
C LEU A 691 16.66 -22.24 9.72
N ASP A 692 16.24 -21.62 8.60
CA ASP A 692 15.84 -22.33 7.38
C ASP A 692 16.97 -23.22 6.82
N LYS A 693 18.22 -22.72 6.86
CA LYS A 693 19.41 -23.50 6.47
C LYS A 693 19.67 -24.67 7.42
N LEU A 694 19.40 -24.50 8.71
CA LEU A 694 19.60 -25.55 9.72
C LEU A 694 18.53 -26.66 9.62
N THR A 695 17.31 -26.32 9.23
CA THR A 695 16.18 -27.28 9.09
C THR A 695 16.12 -27.95 7.72
N SER A 696 16.73 -27.38 6.70
CA SER A 696 16.83 -28.00 5.38
C SER A 696 17.95 -29.05 5.35
N PRO A 697 17.69 -30.33 5.00
CA PRO A 697 18.75 -31.31 4.81
C PRO A 697 19.69 -30.83 3.70
N TYR A 698 21.01 -30.92 3.91
CA TYR A 698 21.97 -30.77 2.83
C TYR A 698 21.62 -31.78 1.72
N LEU A 699 21.20 -31.28 0.56
CA LEU A 699 21.22 -32.05 -0.68
C LEU A 699 22.69 -32.33 -0.99
N VAL A 700 23.21 -33.46 -0.49
CA VAL A 700 24.47 -34.00 -0.97
C VAL A 700 24.24 -34.27 -2.45
N ALA A 701 24.83 -33.44 -3.31
CA ALA A 701 24.87 -33.66 -4.74
C ALA A 701 25.29 -35.12 -4.96
N GLN A 702 24.39 -35.93 -5.51
CA GLN A 702 24.74 -37.28 -5.93
C GLN A 702 25.78 -37.14 -7.03
N VAL A 703 27.04 -37.32 -6.67
CA VAL A 703 28.09 -37.61 -7.63
C VAL A 703 27.85 -39.03 -8.12
N ARG A 704 27.13 -39.16 -9.24
CA ARG A 704 27.44 -40.05 -10.36
C ARG A 704 26.49 -39.88 -11.53
#